data_AF-A0A4R4QAF9-F1
#
_entry.id   AF-A0A4R4QAF9-F1
#
_cell.length_a   1.000
_cell.length_b   1.000
_cell.length_c   1.000
_cell.angle_alpha   90.00
_cell.angle_beta   90.00
_cell.angle_gamma   90.00
#
_symmetry.space_group_name_H-M   'P 1'
#
loop_
_entity.id
_entity.type
_entity.pdbx_description
1 polymer ?
#
loop_
_entity_poly.entity_id
_entity_poly.type
_entity_poly.pdbx_seq_one_letter_code
_entity_poly.pdbx_strand_id
1 'polypeptide(L)'
;MVVAAAATVVATVLAGAPPAFAARGHAPAAPTALTVDDRAHPLDVEGTPRFGWLPRDADPGEAQTAYRITVTTSDGTRVWDSGKVASDQQSYVPYTGPGLDAGAAYRWTVRTWDRTGRQSPAAGGAFETGISDNQWEGASWIRRATTEADDYTLARTEVRPAASRVVRARAYTSADHTYELYLNGVRADRGTSFGYSGEDYYQAADVTRLVAAGKPLAIGLRYHWYGGGQGRPAGARGVLLKLVVEHADGTREVFVTDGTWRVARDTRFVAGAERRNGEGDRVERQDARAEVTGWARPGHDDDEAPFAAAEVVGVHPTTSAPHLIAQETRLAERRITPVALRTAADGTVVADFGVVVPARPEVRFHAGVAGHTVPIRAGYTLTDTGRVATSTLLSQGTDMSFPYIQTDGAQEFRAFTHLGFRYLEIPDAGEHIARHDVSAVVVHTDVPPGGKATFASSDPTLDAVWEMMARSALYSVQEAFVDTPTREKGQFLGDAANISYATMGAYGERDATQQAIREFLRSATRYWNTGDDRGRYNAVYPNGDGKRDIPDYSLMFVDWVWRYWLETGDRTLLAEAYPAIRDTADYVLRHIPATGPTAGLVTELAGGSGAYRYGIVDWPEPGRFGYDMGAAARTTINAQGVDVLRTVAEAARALGRPAAEIAGYDGHAAALTEAINAKLRRPDGVYVDGLSATGEPSAHAGQHSTSYAIAHGVAPRADLPALAGHLASMGMKQGPMTAHWLLRALADADRPDAVLRLLTNADDLGWADILAQGGTFTWEAWTLDPGSNFSQSHGWGAQAVVDVQETLLGVRTAAPGAARIDVVPPAVGLHHASGVVPTQRGPVRLDWRRTGSGLNVDLDVPVNVTARVALPVTAGKSYRSAGPSKATFLGIQNGRAVFEVGSGRSGFRPVSASAAQPR
;
A
#
# COMPACT_ATOMS: atom_id res chain seq x y z
N MET A 1 73.67 -28.99 46.99
CA MET A 1 74.57 -27.83 47.21
C MET A 1 74.65 -27.07 45.89
N VAL A 2 74.56 -25.75 45.98
CA VAL A 2 74.24 -24.77 44.93
C VAL A 2 75.09 -24.88 43.65
N VAL A 3 74.46 -24.67 42.49
CA VAL A 3 75.12 -24.32 41.22
C VAL A 3 74.47 -23.05 40.69
N ALA A 4 75.29 -22.07 40.33
CA ALA A 4 74.90 -20.81 39.71
C ALA A 4 75.43 -20.76 38.27
N ALA A 5 74.61 -20.28 37.33
CA ALA A 5 75.05 -19.64 36.08
C ALA A 5 73.87 -18.97 35.32
N ALA A 6 73.94 -17.65 35.20
CA ALA A 6 73.95 -16.86 33.96
C ALA A 6 72.62 -16.68 33.19
N ALA A 7 72.13 -15.44 33.17
CA ALA A 7 70.99 -15.00 32.37
C ALA A 7 71.42 -13.93 31.36
N THR A 8 71.06 -14.15 30.11
CA THR A 8 71.36 -13.34 28.92
C THR A 8 70.42 -12.13 28.80
N VAL A 9 70.97 -10.98 28.47
CA VAL A 9 70.26 -9.72 28.21
C VAL A 9 69.70 -9.70 26.78
N VAL A 10 68.41 -9.38 26.62
CA VAL A 10 67.79 -9.03 25.34
C VAL A 10 67.29 -7.59 25.41
N ALA A 11 67.81 -6.74 24.52
CA ALA A 11 67.40 -5.35 24.36
C ALA A 11 66.07 -5.26 23.60
N THR A 12 65.08 -4.58 24.18
CA THR A 12 63.79 -4.30 23.56
C THR A 12 63.82 -2.90 22.93
N VAL A 13 63.63 -2.84 21.61
CA VAL A 13 63.47 -1.59 20.85
C VAL A 13 62.01 -1.14 20.99
N LEU A 14 61.78 0.02 21.63
CA LEU A 14 60.48 0.67 21.69
C LEU A 14 60.20 1.42 20.38
N ALA A 15 59.39 0.82 19.51
CA ALA A 15 58.77 1.52 18.38
C ALA A 15 57.54 2.30 18.89
N GLY A 16 57.62 3.63 18.89
CA GLY A 16 56.48 4.50 19.19
C GLY A 16 55.42 4.42 18.08
N ALA A 17 54.26 3.84 18.39
CA ALA A 17 53.09 3.94 17.54
C ALA A 17 52.61 5.41 17.46
N PRO A 18 52.16 5.90 16.29
CA PRO A 18 51.55 7.22 16.22
C PRO A 18 50.26 7.23 17.06
N PRO A 19 49.86 8.38 17.62
CA PRO A 19 48.66 8.47 18.43
C PRO A 19 47.45 8.07 17.59
N ALA A 20 46.73 7.05 18.03
CA ALA A 20 45.41 6.74 17.50
C ALA A 20 44.55 7.98 17.68
N PHE A 21 44.09 8.57 16.57
CA PHE A 21 42.99 9.53 16.61
C PHE A 21 41.79 8.80 17.21
N ALA A 22 41.51 9.02 18.49
CA ALA A 22 40.26 8.63 19.09
C ALA A 22 39.15 9.27 18.24
N ALA A 23 38.38 8.45 17.54
CA ALA A 23 37.12 8.89 16.96
C ALA A 23 36.36 9.57 18.10
N ARG A 24 35.92 10.82 17.90
CA ARG A 24 35.04 11.49 18.85
C ARG A 24 33.80 10.62 18.95
N GLY A 25 33.73 9.81 19.99
CA GLY A 25 32.59 8.95 20.21
C GLY A 25 31.53 9.74 20.94
N HIS A 26 30.35 9.92 20.33
CA HIS A 26 29.12 10.29 21.04
C HIS A 26 28.28 9.04 21.31
N ALA A 27 27.78 8.85 22.54
CA ALA A 27 26.91 7.70 22.78
C ALA A 27 25.64 7.83 21.91
N PRO A 28 25.08 6.71 21.42
CA PRO A 28 23.88 6.74 20.59
C PRO A 28 22.73 7.41 21.36
N ALA A 29 21.91 8.18 20.65
CA ALA A 29 20.69 8.75 21.21
C ALA A 29 19.62 7.66 21.38
N ALA A 30 18.56 7.96 22.15
CA ALA A 30 17.43 7.04 22.29
C ALA A 30 16.85 6.72 20.89
N PRO A 31 16.48 5.46 20.60
CA PRO A 31 15.81 5.08 19.36
C PRO A 31 14.53 5.88 19.11
N THR A 32 14.06 5.91 17.87
CA THR A 32 12.86 6.64 17.44
C THR A 32 11.98 5.79 16.54
N ALA A 33 10.78 6.28 16.19
CA ALA A 33 9.82 5.59 15.32
C ALA A 33 9.59 4.14 15.78
N LEU A 34 9.19 4.00 17.05
CA LEU A 34 8.92 2.71 17.68
C LEU A 34 7.62 2.15 17.12
N THR A 35 7.65 0.93 16.62
CA THR A 35 6.49 0.23 16.06
C THR A 35 6.29 -1.15 16.70
N VAL A 36 5.04 -1.62 16.63
CA VAL A 36 4.66 -3.01 16.90
C VAL A 36 3.85 -3.47 15.70
N ASP A 37 4.32 -4.53 15.03
CA ASP A 37 3.78 -5.03 13.76
C ASP A 37 3.71 -3.94 12.69
N ASP A 38 4.78 -3.14 12.62
CA ASP A 38 4.97 -1.94 11.77
C ASP A 38 4.04 -0.75 12.03
N ARG A 39 3.13 -0.88 13.01
CA ARG A 39 2.19 0.17 13.42
C ARG A 39 2.68 0.96 14.63
N ALA A 40 2.38 2.25 14.66
CA ALA A 40 2.65 3.11 15.81
C ALA A 40 1.51 3.01 16.83
N HIS A 41 1.80 2.50 18.04
CA HIS A 41 0.82 2.36 19.12
C HIS A 41 -0.47 1.61 18.76
N PRO A 42 -0.39 0.42 18.13
CA PRO A 42 -1.58 -0.35 17.76
C PRO A 42 -2.41 -0.74 19.00
N LEU A 43 -3.73 -0.81 18.82
CA LEU A 43 -4.70 -1.07 19.89
C LEU A 43 -5.24 -2.52 19.88
N ASP A 44 -4.83 -3.32 18.91
CA ASP A 44 -5.42 -4.60 18.56
C ASP A 44 -4.37 -5.59 18.01
N VAL A 45 -3.19 -5.64 18.63
CA VAL A 45 -2.13 -6.55 18.20
C VAL A 45 -2.58 -8.00 18.42
N GLU A 46 -2.70 -8.75 17.33
CA GLU A 46 -2.99 -10.19 17.36
C GLU A 46 -1.72 -11.04 17.30
N GLY A 47 -1.79 -12.23 17.90
CA GLY A 47 -0.67 -13.16 17.92
C GLY A 47 0.53 -12.65 18.74
N THR A 48 1.73 -12.88 18.22
CA THR A 48 2.98 -12.50 18.91
C THR A 48 3.44 -11.13 18.42
N PRO A 49 3.48 -10.09 19.29
CA PRO A 49 3.93 -8.76 18.90
C PRO A 49 5.33 -8.77 18.30
N ARG A 50 5.55 -8.01 17.22
CA ARG A 50 6.88 -7.84 16.61
C ARG A 50 7.34 -6.39 16.69
N PHE A 51 8.42 -6.13 17.40
CA PHE A 51 8.91 -4.77 17.66
C PHE A 51 9.79 -4.22 16.53
N GLY A 52 9.67 -2.92 16.26
CA GLY A 52 10.51 -2.17 15.34
C GLY A 52 10.96 -0.82 15.89
N TRP A 53 12.13 -0.33 15.48
CA TRP A 53 12.67 0.97 15.86
C TRP A 53 13.73 1.46 14.87
N LEU A 54 13.98 2.77 14.88
CA LEU A 54 15.11 3.41 14.20
C LEU A 54 16.20 3.77 15.20
N PRO A 55 17.40 3.17 15.14
CA PRO A 55 18.53 3.58 15.96
C PRO A 55 18.98 5.00 15.58
N ARG A 56 19.56 5.73 16.53
CA ARG A 56 20.08 7.08 16.31
C ARG A 56 21.48 7.22 16.84
N ASP A 57 22.36 7.67 15.97
CA ASP A 57 23.74 8.01 16.31
C ASP A 57 24.17 9.21 15.48
N ALA A 58 24.93 10.11 16.10
CA ALA A 58 25.48 11.29 15.43
C ALA A 58 26.84 10.97 14.78
N ASP A 59 27.49 9.91 15.23
CA ASP A 59 28.73 9.44 14.64
C ASP A 59 28.43 8.79 13.28
N PRO A 60 29.31 8.97 12.29
CA PRO A 60 29.12 8.42 10.96
C PRO A 60 29.56 6.95 10.87
N GLY A 61 29.01 6.20 9.91
CA GLY A 61 29.34 4.79 9.70
C GLY A 61 28.91 3.89 10.85
N GLU A 62 27.92 4.32 11.63
CA GLU A 62 27.42 3.60 12.79
C GLU A 62 26.41 2.52 12.42
N ALA A 63 26.46 1.45 13.22
CA ALA A 63 25.61 0.28 13.14
C ALA A 63 25.20 -0.15 14.55
N GLN A 64 24.02 -0.76 14.66
CA GLN A 64 23.58 -1.37 15.90
C GLN A 64 24.28 -2.73 16.07
N THR A 65 24.87 -2.99 17.24
CA THR A 65 25.48 -4.28 17.56
C THR A 65 24.65 -5.12 18.54
N ALA A 66 23.78 -4.47 19.31
CA ALA A 66 22.88 -5.13 20.24
C ALA A 66 21.66 -4.27 20.55
N TYR A 67 20.63 -4.91 21.10
CA TYR A 67 19.47 -4.24 21.67
C TYR A 67 19.05 -4.88 23.00
N ARG A 68 18.16 -4.21 23.74
CA ARG A 68 17.45 -4.76 24.89
C ARG A 68 16.05 -4.18 24.93
N ILE A 69 15.05 -5.06 24.94
CA ILE A 69 13.64 -4.73 25.06
C ILE A 69 13.15 -5.09 26.45
N THR A 70 12.32 -4.24 27.03
CA THR A 70 11.57 -4.55 28.26
C THR A 70 10.10 -4.27 28.03
N VAL A 71 9.21 -5.18 28.43
CA VAL A 71 7.75 -5.00 28.37
C VAL A 71 7.19 -4.97 29.78
N THR A 72 6.30 -4.03 30.04
CA THR A 72 5.59 -3.86 31.31
C THR A 72 4.10 -3.73 31.07
N THR A 73 3.30 -4.15 32.05
CA THR A 73 1.88 -3.78 32.16
C THR A 73 1.74 -2.28 32.38
N SER A 74 0.50 -1.79 32.31
CA SER A 74 0.14 -0.38 32.53
C SER A 74 0.48 0.13 33.95
N ASP A 75 0.47 -0.74 34.96
CA ASP A 75 0.85 -0.45 36.35
C ASP A 75 2.37 -0.46 36.62
N GLY A 76 3.17 -0.78 35.60
CA GLY A 76 4.63 -0.81 35.68
C GLY A 76 5.22 -2.18 36.06
N THR A 77 4.41 -3.21 36.25
CA THR A 77 4.91 -4.58 36.48
C THR A 77 5.63 -5.09 35.24
N ARG A 78 6.89 -5.52 35.39
CA ARG A 78 7.69 -6.03 34.28
C ARG A 78 7.27 -7.45 33.91
N VAL A 79 6.83 -7.61 32.67
CA VAL A 79 6.38 -8.89 32.08
C VAL A 79 7.53 -9.60 31.38
N TRP A 80 8.37 -8.84 30.66
CA TRP A 80 9.46 -9.40 29.88
C TRP A 80 10.68 -8.48 29.84
N ASP A 81 11.85 -9.09 29.69
CA ASP A 81 13.14 -8.45 29.51
C ASP A 81 13.99 -9.35 28.62
N SER A 82 14.33 -8.88 27.42
CA SER A 82 15.13 -9.68 26.49
C SER A 82 16.57 -9.89 26.96
N GLY A 83 17.02 -9.14 27.97
CA GLY A 83 18.44 -8.94 28.22
C GLY A 83 19.13 -8.23 27.04
N LYS A 84 20.46 -8.16 27.07
CA LYS A 84 21.24 -7.65 25.94
C LYS A 84 21.33 -8.75 24.87
N VAL A 85 20.70 -8.54 23.72
CA VAL A 85 20.73 -9.44 22.57
C VAL A 85 21.72 -8.90 21.55
N ALA A 86 22.74 -9.68 21.19
CA ALA A 86 23.71 -9.33 20.15
C ALA A 86 23.06 -9.54 18.77
N SER A 87 22.61 -8.46 18.15
CA SER A 87 21.91 -8.46 16.86
C SER A 87 21.80 -7.04 16.29
N ASP A 88 21.88 -6.96 14.98
CA ASP A 88 21.66 -5.75 14.17
C ASP A 88 20.20 -5.64 13.67
N GLN A 89 19.34 -6.60 14.02
CA GLN A 89 17.92 -6.55 13.70
C GLN A 89 17.26 -5.39 14.46
N GLN A 90 16.44 -4.62 13.74
CA GLN A 90 15.73 -3.45 14.28
C GLN A 90 14.25 -3.39 13.87
N SER A 91 13.78 -4.39 13.12
CA SER A 91 12.41 -4.49 12.63
C SER A 91 11.94 -5.93 12.75
N TYR A 92 10.64 -6.10 12.97
CA TYR A 92 10.00 -7.41 13.17
C TYR A 92 10.69 -8.29 14.22
N VAL A 93 11.22 -7.69 15.29
CA VAL A 93 11.86 -8.42 16.39
C VAL A 93 10.78 -9.06 17.26
N PRO A 94 10.67 -10.41 17.29
CA PRO A 94 9.54 -11.05 17.96
C PRO A 94 9.64 -10.90 19.47
N TYR A 95 8.48 -10.70 20.09
CA TYR A 95 8.31 -10.90 21.52
C TYR A 95 8.52 -12.38 21.88
N THR A 96 9.37 -12.67 22.87
CA THR A 96 9.65 -14.05 23.33
C THR A 96 9.40 -14.24 24.82
N GLY A 97 8.63 -13.34 25.43
CA GLY A 97 8.25 -13.42 26.83
C GLY A 97 7.04 -14.32 27.09
N PRO A 98 6.52 -14.30 28.34
CA PRO A 98 5.29 -15.01 28.72
C PRO A 98 4.08 -14.56 27.90
N GLY A 99 3.04 -15.40 27.82
CA GLY A 99 1.78 -15.02 27.16
C GLY A 99 1.22 -13.69 27.67
N LEU A 100 0.72 -12.88 26.74
CA LEU A 100 0.09 -11.59 27.05
C LEU A 100 -1.41 -11.78 27.24
N ASP A 101 -1.97 -11.02 28.17
CA ASP A 101 -3.42 -10.92 28.37
C ASP A 101 -4.03 -10.22 27.16
N ALA A 102 -5.23 -10.62 26.77
CA ALA A 102 -5.91 -10.03 25.63
C ALA A 102 -6.68 -8.76 25.99
N GLY A 103 -6.87 -7.88 25.01
CA GLY A 103 -7.48 -6.57 25.24
C GLY A 103 -6.77 -5.77 26.33
N ALA A 104 -5.47 -5.97 26.52
CA ALA A 104 -4.68 -5.42 27.63
C ALA A 104 -3.61 -4.45 27.14
N ALA A 105 -3.35 -3.42 27.93
CA ALA A 105 -2.40 -2.37 27.58
C ALA A 105 -0.99 -2.65 28.13
N TYR A 106 -0.01 -2.58 27.23
CA TYR A 106 1.40 -2.77 27.54
C TYR A 106 2.22 -1.53 27.17
N ARG A 107 3.26 -1.29 27.97
CA ARG A 107 4.35 -0.38 27.62
C ARG A 107 5.59 -1.19 27.33
N TRP A 108 6.42 -0.70 26.44
CA TRP A 108 7.69 -1.32 26.17
C TRP A 108 8.78 -0.27 26.05
N THR A 109 10.02 -0.66 26.31
CA THR A 109 11.18 0.18 26.04
C THR A 109 12.22 -0.57 25.25
N VAL A 110 12.97 0.14 24.43
CA VAL A 110 14.14 -0.37 23.72
C VAL A 110 15.33 0.55 23.91
N ARG A 111 16.51 -0.04 24.07
CA ARG A 111 17.80 0.64 23.99
C ARG A 111 18.74 -0.15 23.09
N THR A 112 19.70 0.54 22.49
CA THR A 112 20.62 -0.04 21.51
C THR A 112 22.07 0.16 21.94
N TRP A 113 22.97 -0.61 21.31
CA TRP A 113 24.42 -0.43 21.43
C TRP A 113 25.02 -0.13 20.07
N ASP A 114 25.92 0.85 20.01
CA ASP A 114 26.67 1.22 18.81
C ASP A 114 27.81 0.24 18.50
N ARG A 115 28.59 0.52 17.45
CA ARG A 115 29.74 -0.33 17.04
C ARG A 115 30.90 -0.35 18.05
N THR A 116 30.94 0.62 18.97
CA THR A 116 31.95 0.73 20.02
C THR A 116 31.48 0.13 21.35
N GLY A 117 30.26 -0.40 21.39
CA GLY A 117 29.66 -1.02 22.58
C GLY A 117 29.10 -0.02 23.58
N ARG A 118 28.85 1.24 23.19
CA ARG A 118 28.20 2.24 24.06
C ARG A 118 26.69 2.15 23.93
N GLN A 119 26.01 2.35 25.05
CA GLN A 119 24.58 2.16 25.19
C GLN A 119 23.81 3.46 24.99
N SER A 120 22.65 3.39 24.33
CA SER A 120 21.71 4.50 24.25
C SER A 120 20.90 4.66 25.55
N PRO A 121 20.28 5.83 25.79
CA PRO A 121 19.10 5.92 26.63
C PRO A 121 17.97 5.04 26.06
N ALA A 122 17.03 4.63 26.92
CA ALA A 122 15.87 3.86 26.48
C ALA A 122 14.82 4.78 25.83
N ALA A 123 14.18 4.30 24.76
CA ALA A 123 12.98 4.90 24.16
C ALA A 123 11.76 4.06 24.54
N GLY A 124 10.63 4.70 24.80
CA GLY A 124 9.39 4.04 25.23
C GLY A 124 8.32 4.04 24.15
N GLY A 125 7.67 2.88 23.96
CA GLY A 125 6.49 2.69 23.13
C GLY A 125 5.35 2.07 23.94
N ALA A 126 4.21 1.87 23.29
CA ALA A 126 3.04 1.20 23.86
C ALA A 126 2.31 0.42 22.77
N PHE A 127 1.57 -0.60 23.16
CA PHE A 127 0.63 -1.34 22.32
C PHE A 127 -0.46 -1.94 23.21
N GLU A 128 -1.59 -2.27 22.61
CA GLU A 128 -2.60 -3.12 23.25
C GLU A 128 -2.79 -4.38 22.42
N THR A 129 -3.04 -5.49 23.10
CA THR A 129 -3.39 -6.76 22.46
C THR A 129 -4.83 -6.72 21.97
N GLY A 130 -5.09 -7.37 20.84
CA GLY A 130 -6.45 -7.63 20.35
C GLY A 130 -7.22 -8.60 21.26
N ILE A 131 -8.44 -8.91 20.84
CA ILE A 131 -9.32 -9.87 21.51
C ILE A 131 -9.61 -11.04 20.57
N SER A 132 -9.62 -12.26 21.10
CA SER A 132 -10.03 -13.46 20.37
C SER A 132 -11.55 -13.67 20.43
N ASP A 133 -12.06 -14.61 19.64
CA ASP A 133 -13.51 -14.87 19.52
C ASP A 133 -14.21 -15.20 20.86
N ASN A 134 -13.51 -15.83 21.80
CA ASN A 134 -14.04 -16.14 23.14
C ASN A 134 -13.98 -14.96 24.14
N GLN A 135 -13.46 -13.81 23.72
CA GLN A 135 -13.26 -12.61 24.53
C GLN A 135 -14.14 -11.46 24.04
N TRP A 136 -15.34 -11.78 23.55
CA TRP A 136 -16.40 -10.80 23.29
C TRP A 136 -17.41 -10.69 24.45
N GLU A 137 -17.17 -11.40 25.56
CA GLU A 137 -17.93 -11.33 26.82
C GLU A 137 -19.45 -11.48 26.64
N GLY A 138 -19.85 -12.36 25.73
CA GLY A 138 -21.26 -12.63 25.45
C GLY A 138 -21.92 -11.62 24.51
N ALA A 139 -21.15 -10.72 23.88
CA ALA A 139 -21.67 -9.86 22.84
C ALA A 139 -22.36 -10.68 21.75
N SER A 140 -23.54 -10.23 21.36
CA SER A 140 -24.34 -10.83 20.30
C SER A 140 -24.32 -9.96 19.07
N TRP A 141 -24.25 -10.64 17.92
CA TRP A 141 -24.57 -10.01 16.65
C TRP A 141 -26.04 -9.63 16.65
N ILE A 142 -26.32 -8.35 16.41
CA ILE A 142 -27.68 -7.82 16.36
C ILE A 142 -27.96 -7.20 15.00
N ARG A 143 -29.23 -7.19 14.60
CA ARG A 143 -29.69 -6.54 13.38
C ARG A 143 -31.10 -5.98 13.49
N ARG A 144 -31.47 -5.15 12.52
CA ARG A 144 -32.87 -4.86 12.20
C ARG A 144 -33.46 -5.97 11.33
N ALA A 145 -34.68 -6.41 11.64
CA ALA A 145 -35.41 -7.33 10.78
C ALA A 145 -35.82 -6.63 9.47
N THR A 146 -35.15 -6.95 8.36
CA THR A 146 -35.40 -6.31 7.05
C THR A 146 -34.95 -7.19 5.88
N THR A 147 -35.53 -6.95 4.71
CA THR A 147 -35.13 -7.52 3.42
C THR A 147 -34.60 -6.46 2.45
N GLU A 148 -34.46 -5.22 2.92
CA GLU A 148 -33.94 -4.12 2.10
C GLU A 148 -32.56 -4.46 1.54
N ALA A 149 -32.37 -4.16 0.26
CA ALA A 149 -31.12 -4.40 -0.44
C ALA A 149 -30.11 -3.24 -0.25
N ASP A 150 -30.53 -2.18 0.47
CA ASP A 150 -29.77 -1.01 0.89
C ASP A 150 -30.17 -0.64 2.32
N ASP A 151 -29.60 -1.37 3.28
CA ASP A 151 -29.98 -1.32 4.67
C ASP A 151 -29.09 -0.32 5.43
N TYR A 152 -29.65 0.85 5.71
CA TYR A 152 -29.10 1.77 6.70
C TYR A 152 -29.88 1.60 7.99
N THR A 153 -29.19 1.20 9.06
CA THR A 153 -29.81 0.95 10.37
C THR A 153 -29.12 1.78 11.44
N LEU A 154 -29.94 2.33 12.34
CA LEU A 154 -29.54 2.92 13.62
C LEU A 154 -29.72 1.84 14.69
N ALA A 155 -28.71 1.58 15.51
CA ALA A 155 -28.79 0.73 16.69
C ALA A 155 -28.33 1.52 17.91
N ARG A 156 -29.07 1.49 19.02
CA ARG A 156 -28.69 2.22 20.22
C ARG A 156 -29.02 1.50 21.52
N THR A 157 -28.34 1.94 22.58
CA THR A 157 -28.66 1.67 23.97
C THR A 157 -28.22 2.85 24.84
N GLU A 158 -28.73 2.92 26.06
CA GLU A 158 -28.27 3.86 27.09
C GLU A 158 -27.86 3.09 28.34
N VAL A 159 -26.63 3.33 28.79
CA VAL A 159 -26.04 2.72 29.98
C VAL A 159 -25.56 3.80 30.95
N ARG A 160 -25.14 3.39 32.14
CA ARG A 160 -24.55 4.31 33.12
C ARG A 160 -23.29 3.69 33.70
N PRO A 161 -22.09 4.15 33.28
CA PRO A 161 -20.84 3.73 33.88
C PRO A 161 -20.78 4.08 35.38
N ALA A 162 -19.96 3.34 36.13
CA ALA A 162 -19.73 3.54 37.54
C ALA A 162 -19.22 4.96 37.85
N ALA A 163 -19.47 5.41 39.08
CA ALA A 163 -19.14 6.77 39.53
C ALA A 163 -17.63 7.01 39.72
N SER A 164 -16.83 5.94 39.80
CA SER A 164 -15.38 6.03 39.88
C SER A 164 -14.81 6.61 38.58
N ARG A 165 -13.70 7.35 38.66
CA ARG A 165 -13.11 8.03 37.49
C ARG A 165 -12.66 7.01 36.44
N VAL A 166 -13.11 7.17 35.20
CA VAL A 166 -12.64 6.38 34.06
C VAL A 166 -11.15 6.66 33.80
N VAL A 167 -10.34 5.60 33.72
CA VAL A 167 -8.91 5.68 33.39
C VAL A 167 -8.61 5.18 31.98
N ARG A 168 -9.47 4.32 31.42
CA ARG A 168 -9.35 3.75 30.08
C ARG A 168 -10.72 3.28 29.59
N ALA A 169 -11.03 3.53 28.32
CA ALA A 169 -12.16 2.90 27.66
C ALA A 169 -11.83 2.50 26.21
N ARG A 170 -12.19 1.29 25.81
CA ARG A 170 -11.92 0.72 24.47
C ARG A 170 -13.21 0.18 23.87
N ALA A 171 -13.51 0.61 22.65
CA ALA A 171 -14.59 0.05 21.86
C ALA A 171 -14.01 -0.90 20.82
N TYR A 172 -14.47 -2.13 20.79
CA TYR A 172 -14.21 -3.11 19.74
C TYR A 172 -15.49 -3.25 18.92
N THR A 173 -15.43 -2.91 17.64
CA THR A 173 -16.62 -2.85 16.79
C THR A 173 -16.39 -3.63 15.50
N SER A 174 -17.38 -4.44 15.11
CA SER A 174 -17.44 -5.08 13.80
C SER A 174 -18.84 -4.89 13.23
N ALA A 175 -18.93 -4.74 11.91
CA ALA A 175 -20.18 -4.73 11.19
C ALA A 175 -19.94 -5.26 9.78
N ASP A 176 -20.91 -5.98 9.24
CA ASP A 176 -20.89 -6.27 7.81
C ASP A 176 -20.95 -4.93 7.04
N HIS A 177 -19.97 -4.74 6.15
CA HIS A 177 -19.76 -3.57 5.29
C HIS A 177 -19.26 -2.32 5.99
N THR A 178 -20.10 -1.41 6.49
CA THR A 178 -19.64 -0.10 7.01
C THR A 178 -20.42 0.32 8.24
N TYR A 179 -19.73 0.87 9.24
CA TYR A 179 -20.38 1.43 10.44
C TYR A 179 -19.77 2.76 10.88
N GLU A 180 -20.53 3.53 11.65
CA GLU A 180 -20.08 4.64 12.48
C GLU A 180 -20.54 4.41 13.92
N LEU A 181 -19.61 4.47 14.88
CA LEU A 181 -19.89 4.42 16.32
C LEU A 181 -20.03 5.84 16.86
N TYR A 182 -21.03 6.06 17.71
CA TYR A 182 -21.30 7.31 18.41
C TYR A 182 -21.39 7.09 19.91
N LEU A 183 -20.76 7.98 20.68
CA LEU A 183 -20.93 8.07 22.13
C LEU A 183 -21.42 9.47 22.48
N ASN A 184 -22.59 9.58 23.12
CA ASN A 184 -23.22 10.85 23.47
C ASN A 184 -23.35 11.83 22.28
N GLY A 185 -23.63 11.31 21.09
CA GLY A 185 -23.79 12.07 19.84
C GLY A 185 -22.48 12.49 19.16
N VAL A 186 -21.32 12.10 19.70
CA VAL A 186 -20.00 12.33 19.08
C VAL A 186 -19.58 11.06 18.35
N ARG A 187 -19.22 11.16 17.06
CA ARG A 187 -18.68 10.03 16.30
C ARG A 187 -17.33 9.62 16.90
N ALA A 188 -17.31 8.44 17.51
CA ALA A 188 -16.18 7.86 18.21
C ALA A 188 -15.29 7.02 17.29
N ASP A 189 -15.89 6.36 16.29
CA ASP A 189 -15.16 5.55 15.32
C ASP A 189 -15.94 5.37 14.01
N ARG A 190 -15.26 4.91 12.97
CA ARG A 190 -15.84 4.50 11.69
C ARG A 190 -14.96 3.43 11.08
N GLY A 191 -15.56 2.32 10.65
CA GLY A 191 -14.82 1.21 10.07
C GLY A 191 -15.57 0.52 8.94
N THR A 192 -14.87 -0.39 8.27
CA THR A 192 -15.43 -1.22 7.22
C THR A 192 -14.99 -2.67 7.34
N SER A 193 -15.88 -3.61 7.04
CA SER A 193 -15.49 -5.01 6.82
C SER A 193 -16.20 -5.57 5.60
N PHE A 194 -15.41 -5.91 4.58
CA PHE A 194 -15.89 -6.56 3.35
C PHE A 194 -15.44 -8.02 3.28
N GLY A 195 -15.14 -8.66 4.42
CA GLY A 195 -14.68 -10.04 4.48
C GLY A 195 -15.76 -11.06 4.14
N TYR A 196 -15.35 -12.29 3.83
CA TYR A 196 -16.28 -13.43 3.88
C TYR A 196 -16.48 -13.84 5.34
N SER A 197 -17.60 -14.49 5.65
CA SER A 197 -17.84 -15.16 6.94
C SER A 197 -16.57 -15.89 7.43
N GLY A 198 -16.03 -15.43 8.56
CA GLY A 198 -14.81 -15.96 9.18
C GLY A 198 -13.52 -15.23 8.78
N GLU A 199 -13.63 -14.16 8.00
CA GLU A 199 -12.55 -13.24 7.60
C GLU A 199 -12.98 -11.79 7.82
N ASP A 200 -14.07 -11.59 8.55
CA ASP A 200 -14.59 -10.27 8.88
C ASP A 200 -13.66 -9.59 9.89
N TYR A 201 -13.65 -8.27 9.85
CA TYR A 201 -12.74 -7.42 10.60
C TYR A 201 -13.46 -6.79 11.78
N TYR A 202 -12.76 -6.64 12.90
CA TYR A 202 -13.13 -5.69 13.95
C TYR A 202 -12.04 -4.62 14.09
N GLN A 203 -12.44 -3.45 14.58
CA GLN A 203 -11.53 -2.36 14.91
C GLN A 203 -11.60 -2.03 16.40
N ALA A 204 -10.46 -1.68 16.98
CA ALA A 204 -10.35 -1.16 18.34
C ALA A 204 -10.16 0.37 18.34
N ALA A 205 -10.99 1.08 19.10
CA ALA A 205 -10.93 2.54 19.25
C ALA A 205 -10.71 2.96 20.71
N ASP A 206 -9.81 3.93 20.93
CA ASP A 206 -9.70 4.63 22.22
C ASP A 206 -10.84 5.66 22.36
N VAL A 207 -11.79 5.32 23.22
CA VAL A 207 -12.96 6.16 23.51
C VAL A 207 -12.95 6.73 24.93
N THR A 208 -11.79 6.67 25.61
CA THR A 208 -11.64 7.05 27.03
C THR A 208 -12.17 8.46 27.31
N ARG A 209 -11.94 9.41 26.40
CA ARG A 209 -12.34 10.81 26.57
C ARG A 209 -13.84 11.06 26.34
N LEU A 210 -14.56 10.09 25.80
CA LEU A 210 -15.99 10.19 25.48
C LEU A 210 -16.89 9.57 26.56
N VAL A 211 -16.30 8.84 27.52
CA VAL A 211 -17.02 8.16 28.60
C VAL A 211 -16.85 8.93 29.90
N ALA A 212 -17.97 9.36 30.49
CA ALA A 212 -17.99 10.09 31.76
C ALA A 212 -18.51 9.22 32.91
N ALA A 213 -17.79 9.23 34.03
CA ALA A 213 -18.13 8.46 35.24
C ALA A 213 -19.49 8.86 35.83
N GLY A 214 -20.33 7.89 36.17
CA GLY A 214 -21.62 8.07 36.86
C GLY A 214 -22.72 8.78 36.05
N LYS A 215 -22.44 9.17 34.80
CA LYS A 215 -23.37 9.88 33.91
C LYS A 215 -24.02 8.89 32.94
N PRO A 216 -25.23 9.19 32.44
CA PRO A 216 -25.76 8.48 31.28
C PRO A 216 -24.78 8.49 30.11
N LEU A 217 -24.67 7.35 29.44
CA LEU A 217 -23.89 7.15 28.24
C LEU A 217 -24.80 6.55 27.18
N ALA A 218 -25.13 7.32 26.16
CA ALA A 218 -25.76 6.79 24.96
C ALA A 218 -24.68 6.20 24.05
N ILE A 219 -24.88 4.95 23.66
CA ILE A 219 -24.05 4.24 22.69
C ILE A 219 -24.91 4.04 21.45
N GLY A 220 -24.47 4.57 20.32
CA GLY A 220 -25.18 4.50 19.05
C GLY A 220 -24.29 3.98 17.93
N LEU A 221 -24.85 3.17 17.04
CA LEU A 221 -24.21 2.66 15.83
C LEU A 221 -25.11 2.99 14.63
N ARG A 222 -24.54 3.64 13.62
CA ARG A 222 -25.12 3.67 12.28
C ARG A 222 -24.37 2.67 11.44
N TYR A 223 -25.03 1.68 10.86
CA TYR A 223 -24.38 0.73 9.96
C TYR A 223 -25.13 0.61 8.64
N HIS A 224 -24.38 0.29 7.59
CA HIS A 224 -24.85 0.24 6.22
C HIS A 224 -24.44 -1.08 5.57
N TRP A 225 -25.42 -1.91 5.24
CA TRP A 225 -25.24 -3.14 4.48
C TRP A 225 -25.94 -3.02 3.12
N TYR A 226 -25.30 -3.48 2.05
CA TYR A 226 -25.81 -3.28 0.69
C TYR A 226 -25.52 -4.46 -0.27
N GLY A 227 -25.32 -5.64 0.31
CA GLY A 227 -25.15 -6.91 -0.40
C GLY A 227 -23.90 -7.03 -1.27
N GLY A 228 -23.77 -8.17 -1.93
CA GLY A 228 -22.58 -8.51 -2.70
C GLY A 228 -22.39 -7.63 -3.93
N GLY A 229 -21.14 -7.51 -4.34
CA GLY A 229 -20.72 -6.86 -5.58
C GLY A 229 -19.22 -7.02 -5.75
N GLN A 230 -18.64 -6.21 -6.61
CA GLN A 230 -17.19 -6.25 -6.76
C GLN A 230 -16.51 -5.74 -5.49
N GLY A 231 -15.46 -6.42 -5.03
CA GLY A 231 -14.73 -6.05 -3.81
C GLY A 231 -15.40 -6.39 -2.49
N ARG A 232 -16.56 -7.07 -2.50
CA ARG A 232 -17.25 -7.50 -1.27
C ARG A 232 -18.19 -8.71 -1.49
N PRO A 233 -18.16 -9.74 -0.64
CA PRO A 233 -19.18 -10.76 -0.62
C PRO A 233 -20.47 -10.17 -0.04
N ALA A 234 -21.57 -10.91 -0.10
CA ALA A 234 -22.84 -10.40 0.43
C ALA A 234 -22.84 -10.29 1.96
N GLY A 235 -22.06 -11.11 2.68
CA GLY A 235 -22.04 -11.13 4.15
C GLY A 235 -23.38 -11.48 4.80
N ALA A 236 -23.40 -11.51 6.13
CA ALA A 236 -24.64 -11.44 6.88
C ALA A 236 -25.03 -9.96 7.05
N ARG A 237 -26.18 -9.66 7.65
CA ARG A 237 -26.46 -8.30 8.13
C ARG A 237 -26.27 -8.32 9.63
N GLY A 238 -25.40 -7.48 10.16
CA GLY A 238 -25.30 -7.29 11.59
C GLY A 238 -24.21 -6.33 12.02
N VAL A 239 -24.29 -6.00 13.31
CA VAL A 239 -23.26 -5.25 14.03
C VAL A 239 -22.98 -5.94 15.36
N LEU A 240 -21.72 -5.83 15.79
CA LEU A 240 -21.21 -6.34 17.04
C LEU A 240 -20.39 -5.23 17.73
N LEU A 241 -20.64 -4.99 19.01
CA LEU A 241 -19.86 -4.04 19.80
C LEU A 241 -19.55 -4.65 21.16
N LYS A 242 -18.31 -4.40 21.62
CA LYS A 242 -17.89 -4.53 23.00
C LYS A 242 -17.20 -3.24 23.44
N LEU A 243 -17.74 -2.57 24.45
CA LEU A 243 -17.13 -1.41 25.11
C LEU A 243 -16.62 -1.83 26.49
N VAL A 244 -15.31 -1.76 26.72
CA VAL A 244 -14.67 -1.99 28.01
C VAL A 244 -14.36 -0.66 28.67
N VAL A 245 -14.76 -0.47 29.92
CA VAL A 245 -14.49 0.72 30.74
C VAL A 245 -13.77 0.32 32.01
N GLU A 246 -12.60 0.90 32.25
CA GLU A 246 -11.78 0.67 33.43
C GLU A 246 -11.70 1.93 34.28
N HIS A 247 -11.81 1.76 35.59
CA HIS A 247 -11.91 2.85 36.55
C HIS A 247 -10.71 2.91 37.51
N ALA A 248 -10.51 4.08 38.11
CA ALA A 248 -9.39 4.35 39.00
C ALA A 248 -9.40 3.55 40.32
N ASP A 249 -10.55 3.00 40.70
CA ASP A 249 -10.71 2.11 41.87
C ASP A 249 -10.45 0.63 41.54
N GLY A 250 -10.06 0.33 40.29
CA GLY A 250 -9.80 -1.03 39.81
C GLY A 250 -11.03 -1.76 39.29
N THR A 251 -12.22 -1.14 39.31
CA THR A 251 -13.42 -1.75 38.71
C THR A 251 -13.38 -1.73 37.18
N ARG A 252 -13.96 -2.76 36.57
CA ARG A 252 -14.06 -2.96 35.12
C ARG A 252 -15.50 -3.24 34.74
N GLU A 253 -16.06 -2.46 33.82
CA GLU A 253 -17.39 -2.63 33.25
C GLU A 253 -17.27 -2.99 31.76
N VAL A 254 -18.18 -3.84 31.28
CA VAL A 254 -18.27 -4.20 29.86
C VAL A 254 -19.69 -4.01 29.40
N PHE A 255 -19.89 -3.25 28.33
CA PHE A 255 -21.17 -3.06 27.66
C PHE A 255 -21.09 -3.69 26.27
N VAL A 256 -22.05 -4.54 25.93
CA VAL A 256 -22.02 -5.32 24.69
C VAL A 256 -23.32 -5.14 23.90
N THR A 257 -23.30 -5.44 22.61
CA THR A 257 -24.53 -5.65 21.83
C THR A 257 -25.26 -6.90 22.29
N ASP A 258 -26.56 -6.80 22.53
CA ASP A 258 -27.43 -7.90 22.94
C ASP A 258 -28.91 -7.59 22.61
N GLY A 259 -29.84 -8.44 23.06
CA GLY A 259 -31.28 -8.28 22.81
C GLY A 259 -31.95 -7.09 23.51
N THR A 260 -31.23 -6.34 24.36
CA THR A 260 -31.75 -5.12 24.99
C THR A 260 -31.62 -3.90 24.09
N TRP A 261 -30.81 -3.98 23.04
CA TRP A 261 -30.60 -2.89 22.10
C TRP A 261 -31.86 -2.59 21.29
N ARG A 262 -31.97 -1.32 20.89
CA ARG A 262 -33.05 -0.82 20.04
C ARG A 262 -32.51 -0.52 18.66
N VAL A 263 -33.26 -0.89 17.63
CA VAL A 263 -32.90 -0.67 16.22
C VAL A 263 -34.01 0.04 15.47
N ALA A 264 -33.63 0.90 14.52
CA ALA A 264 -34.53 1.58 13.61
C ALA A 264 -33.91 1.65 12.22
N ARG A 265 -34.73 1.77 11.17
CA ARG A 265 -34.22 2.16 9.86
C ARG A 265 -33.73 3.62 9.94
N ASP A 266 -32.55 3.91 9.42
CA ASP A 266 -32.12 5.30 9.22
C ASP A 266 -32.90 5.89 8.03
N THR A 267 -34.05 6.48 8.34
CA THR A 267 -35.00 6.99 7.34
C THR A 267 -34.49 8.26 6.64
N ARG A 268 -33.38 8.84 7.09
CA ARG A 268 -32.63 9.85 6.34
C ARG A 268 -32.24 9.34 4.96
N PHE A 269 -31.89 8.05 4.82
CA PHE A 269 -31.56 7.46 3.53
C PHE A 269 -32.83 6.91 2.87
N VAL A 270 -33.11 7.36 1.65
CA VAL A 270 -34.33 6.96 0.94
C VAL A 270 -34.20 5.50 0.48
N ALA A 271 -35.20 4.69 0.80
CA ALA A 271 -35.22 3.27 0.47
C ALA A 271 -35.36 3.02 -1.05
N GLY A 272 -34.99 1.81 -1.49
CA GLY A 272 -35.17 1.39 -2.88
C GLY A 272 -34.23 2.07 -3.87
N ALA A 273 -33.12 2.65 -3.41
CA ALA A 273 -32.13 3.26 -4.28
C ALA A 273 -31.57 2.27 -5.31
N GLU A 274 -31.48 2.70 -6.56
CA GLU A 274 -30.85 1.94 -7.63
C GLU A 274 -29.33 1.83 -7.41
N ARG A 275 -28.69 0.83 -8.03
CA ARG A 275 -27.24 0.81 -8.07
C ARG A 275 -26.74 1.96 -8.95
N ARG A 276 -25.58 2.53 -8.59
CA ARG A 276 -24.92 3.56 -9.40
C ARG A 276 -24.48 3.03 -10.76
N ASN A 277 -24.22 1.73 -10.85
CA ASN A 277 -23.85 0.99 -12.06
C ASN A 277 -24.16 -0.52 -11.85
N GLY A 278 -23.66 -1.42 -12.70
CA GLY A 278 -23.93 -2.86 -12.58
C GLY A 278 -23.35 -3.55 -11.33
N GLU A 279 -22.28 -3.02 -10.73
CA GLU A 279 -21.37 -3.76 -9.84
C GLU A 279 -21.09 -3.03 -8.50
N GLY A 280 -21.27 -1.71 -8.46
CA GLY A 280 -20.87 -0.80 -7.38
C GLY A 280 -21.95 -0.52 -6.34
N ASP A 281 -21.76 0.61 -5.65
CA ASP A 281 -22.65 1.11 -4.58
C ASP A 281 -24.02 1.53 -5.11
N ARG A 282 -24.95 1.86 -4.20
CA ARG A 282 -26.25 2.45 -4.54
C ARG A 282 -26.23 3.97 -4.53
N VAL A 283 -27.14 4.58 -5.30
CA VAL A 283 -27.28 6.03 -5.36
C VAL A 283 -27.75 6.53 -4.00
N GLU A 284 -26.90 7.29 -3.33
CA GLU A 284 -27.20 7.81 -2.01
C GLU A 284 -28.16 9.00 -2.13
N ARG A 285 -29.43 8.77 -1.79
CA ARG A 285 -30.46 9.80 -1.70
C ARG A 285 -30.80 10.06 -0.24
N GLN A 286 -30.77 11.33 0.17
CA GLN A 286 -31.08 11.72 1.54
C GLN A 286 -32.32 12.62 1.63
N ASP A 287 -33.14 12.41 2.66
CA ASP A 287 -34.26 13.27 3.06
C ASP A 287 -34.06 13.82 4.47
N ALA A 288 -33.74 15.11 4.58
CA ALA A 288 -33.48 15.77 5.85
C ALA A 288 -34.72 15.83 6.75
N ARG A 289 -35.93 15.75 6.19
CA ARG A 289 -37.19 15.75 6.96
C ARG A 289 -37.40 14.44 7.71
N ALA A 290 -36.71 13.38 7.28
CA ALA A 290 -36.79 12.04 7.85
C ALA A 290 -35.61 11.74 8.79
N GLU A 291 -34.74 12.71 9.10
CA GLU A 291 -33.64 12.49 10.03
C GLU A 291 -34.13 12.29 11.47
N VAL A 292 -33.78 11.15 12.07
CA VAL A 292 -34.09 10.85 13.47
C VAL A 292 -33.15 11.66 14.37
N THR A 293 -33.55 12.88 14.73
CA THR A 293 -32.68 13.82 15.43
C THR A 293 -32.40 13.39 16.87
N GLY A 294 -31.13 13.48 17.30
CA GLY A 294 -30.75 13.24 18.69
C GLY A 294 -30.69 11.78 19.13
N TRP A 295 -30.94 10.81 18.23
CA TRP A 295 -30.98 9.37 18.53
C TRP A 295 -29.75 8.85 19.29
N ALA A 296 -28.55 9.35 18.99
CA ALA A 296 -27.31 8.92 19.66
C ALA A 296 -26.99 9.71 20.96
N ARG A 297 -27.93 10.50 21.51
CA ARG A 297 -27.75 11.28 22.74
C ARG A 297 -28.51 10.65 23.92
N PRO A 298 -28.07 10.87 25.17
CA PRO A 298 -28.82 10.41 26.34
C PRO A 298 -30.21 11.04 26.42
N GLY A 299 -31.16 10.28 26.96
CA GLY A 299 -32.54 10.72 27.18
C GLY A 299 -33.41 10.74 25.92
N HIS A 300 -32.95 10.16 24.80
CA HIS A 300 -33.82 9.90 23.65
C HIS A 300 -34.82 8.79 23.98
N ASP A 301 -36.09 9.01 23.62
CA ASP A 301 -37.20 8.09 23.86
C ASP A 301 -37.17 6.95 22.83
N ASP A 302 -36.87 5.74 23.31
CA ASP A 302 -36.77 4.53 22.50
C ASP A 302 -38.09 3.78 22.34
N ASP A 303 -39.11 4.14 23.11
CA ASP A 303 -40.40 3.46 23.12
C ASP A 303 -41.39 4.10 22.12
N GLU A 304 -41.01 5.24 21.51
CA GLU A 304 -41.68 5.82 20.35
C GLU A 304 -41.08 5.33 19.02
N ALA A 305 -41.92 5.23 17.99
CA ALA A 305 -41.46 4.92 16.64
C ALA A 305 -40.39 5.95 16.21
N PRO A 306 -39.30 5.53 15.54
CA PRO A 306 -39.19 4.30 14.75
C PRO A 306 -38.40 3.14 15.41
N PHE A 307 -38.05 3.21 16.69
CA PHE A 307 -37.22 2.17 17.34
C PHE A 307 -38.02 0.93 17.73
N ALA A 308 -37.40 -0.24 17.58
CA ALA A 308 -37.91 -1.54 17.99
C ALA A 308 -36.81 -2.38 18.64
N ALA A 309 -37.17 -3.50 19.28
CA ALA A 309 -36.17 -4.44 19.81
C ALA A 309 -35.29 -5.01 18.68
N ALA A 310 -33.99 -5.12 18.92
CA ALA A 310 -33.06 -5.72 17.98
C ALA A 310 -33.32 -7.23 17.81
N GLU A 311 -33.17 -7.72 16.58
CA GLU A 311 -33.13 -9.16 16.33
C GLU A 311 -31.73 -9.67 16.69
N VAL A 312 -31.67 -10.64 17.62
CA VAL A 312 -30.41 -11.29 18.01
C VAL A 312 -30.11 -12.42 17.03
N VAL A 313 -29.03 -12.27 16.26
CA VAL A 313 -28.52 -13.33 15.36
C VAL A 313 -27.87 -14.44 16.17
N GLY A 314 -27.10 -14.07 17.20
CA GLY A 314 -26.48 -15.01 18.15
C GLY A 314 -25.28 -14.40 18.87
N VAL A 315 -24.90 -15.02 19.99
CA VAL A 315 -23.66 -14.68 20.73
C VAL A 315 -22.45 -15.00 19.85
N HIS A 316 -21.48 -14.10 19.75
CA HIS A 316 -20.24 -14.33 19.01
C HIS A 316 -19.37 -15.41 19.69
N PRO A 317 -18.77 -16.35 18.94
CA PRO A 317 -18.87 -16.55 17.49
C PRO A 317 -20.18 -17.22 17.05
N THR A 318 -20.65 -16.87 15.85
CA THR A 318 -21.85 -17.46 15.23
C THR A 318 -21.51 -18.26 13.97
N THR A 319 -22.44 -19.02 13.41
CA THR A 319 -22.23 -19.71 12.12
C THR A 319 -21.91 -18.75 10.97
N SER A 320 -22.49 -17.54 10.98
CA SER A 320 -22.29 -16.52 9.94
C SER A 320 -21.11 -15.59 10.18
N ALA A 321 -20.58 -15.57 11.40
CA ALA A 321 -19.38 -14.85 11.79
C ALA A 321 -18.59 -15.71 12.80
N PRO A 322 -17.96 -16.80 12.33
CA PRO A 322 -17.30 -17.77 13.22
C PRO A 322 -15.95 -17.28 13.75
N HIS A 323 -15.38 -16.26 13.12
CA HIS A 323 -14.09 -15.70 13.46
C HIS A 323 -14.03 -14.23 13.04
N LEU A 324 -13.42 -13.38 13.87
CA LEU A 324 -13.08 -12.00 13.55
C LEU A 324 -11.58 -11.75 13.62
N ILE A 325 -11.09 -10.91 12.72
CA ILE A 325 -9.68 -10.52 12.60
C ILE A 325 -9.52 -9.06 13.03
N ALA A 326 -8.50 -8.73 13.80
CA ALA A 326 -8.14 -7.34 14.07
C ALA A 326 -7.74 -6.64 12.77
N GLN A 327 -8.34 -5.49 12.50
CA GLN A 327 -7.98 -4.72 11.32
C GLN A 327 -6.66 -3.98 11.54
N GLU A 328 -5.65 -4.31 10.74
CA GLU A 328 -4.33 -3.65 10.84
C GLU A 328 -4.39 -2.20 10.35
N THR A 329 -5.24 -1.94 9.37
CA THR A 329 -5.43 -0.68 8.67
C THR A 329 -6.47 0.24 9.33
N ARG A 330 -6.40 1.54 9.02
CA ARG A 330 -7.38 2.53 9.46
C ARG A 330 -7.61 3.60 8.42
N LEU A 331 -8.86 3.98 8.19
CA LEU A 331 -9.20 5.15 7.37
C LEU A 331 -8.76 6.47 8.02
N ALA A 332 -7.97 7.23 7.27
CA ALA A 332 -7.74 8.65 7.50
C ALA A 332 -8.82 9.48 6.78
N GLU A 333 -9.33 10.50 7.48
CA GLU A 333 -10.33 11.41 6.95
C GLU A 333 -9.85 12.85 7.05
N ARG A 334 -9.95 13.59 5.93
CA ARG A 334 -9.58 15.00 5.89
C ARG A 334 -10.64 15.83 5.18
N ARG A 335 -11.30 16.73 5.93
CA ARG A 335 -12.19 17.73 5.36
C ARG A 335 -11.38 18.75 4.56
N ILE A 336 -11.75 18.95 3.30
CA ILE A 336 -11.17 19.96 2.39
C ILE A 336 -12.27 20.89 1.89
N THR A 337 -11.89 22.12 1.55
CA THR A 337 -12.75 23.08 0.85
C THR A 337 -12.35 23.14 -0.62
N PRO A 338 -13.28 23.44 -1.54
CA PRO A 338 -12.93 23.57 -2.95
C PRO A 338 -11.92 24.69 -3.14
N VAL A 339 -11.04 24.59 -4.14
CA VAL A 339 -10.06 25.64 -4.46
C VAL A 339 -10.74 26.82 -5.14
N ALA A 340 -11.86 26.60 -5.82
CA ALA A 340 -12.69 27.62 -6.45
C ALA A 340 -14.17 27.23 -6.45
N LEU A 341 -15.05 28.25 -6.45
CA LEU A 341 -16.42 28.12 -6.91
C LEU A 341 -16.54 28.74 -8.29
N ARG A 342 -17.22 28.05 -9.19
CA ARG A 342 -17.54 28.47 -10.55
C ARG A 342 -19.05 28.64 -10.67
N THR A 343 -19.46 29.43 -11.64
CA THR A 343 -20.86 29.61 -12.02
C THR A 343 -21.01 29.16 -13.46
N ALA A 344 -21.83 28.14 -13.69
CA ALA A 344 -22.17 27.68 -15.04
C ALA A 344 -23.01 28.73 -15.78
N ALA A 345 -23.15 28.58 -17.09
CA ALA A 345 -23.88 29.53 -17.95
C ALA A 345 -25.34 29.75 -17.55
N ASP A 346 -25.96 28.78 -16.88
CA ASP A 346 -27.33 28.84 -16.36
C ASP A 346 -27.43 29.34 -14.91
N GLY A 347 -26.31 29.75 -14.31
CA GLY A 347 -26.24 30.20 -12.92
C GLY A 347 -25.94 29.10 -11.89
N THR A 348 -25.84 27.83 -12.30
CA THR A 348 -25.53 26.71 -11.38
C THR A 348 -24.17 26.89 -10.71
N VAL A 349 -24.11 26.65 -9.39
CA VAL A 349 -22.85 26.66 -8.63
C VAL A 349 -22.11 25.34 -8.84
N VAL A 350 -20.82 25.43 -9.18
CA VAL A 350 -19.94 24.27 -9.36
C VAL A 350 -18.66 24.46 -8.55
N ALA A 351 -18.44 23.59 -7.57
CA ALA A 351 -17.22 23.57 -6.77
C ALA A 351 -16.12 22.78 -7.49
N ASP A 352 -14.91 23.36 -7.58
CA ASP A 352 -13.71 22.73 -8.13
C ASP A 352 -12.74 22.43 -6.97
N PHE A 353 -12.44 21.15 -6.74
CA PHE A 353 -11.47 20.72 -5.72
C PHE A 353 -10.03 20.73 -6.23
N GLY A 354 -9.81 21.10 -7.49
CA GLY A 354 -8.49 21.26 -8.13
C GLY A 354 -7.91 19.96 -8.65
N VAL A 355 -8.15 18.85 -7.96
CA VAL A 355 -7.74 17.49 -8.34
C VAL A 355 -8.88 16.51 -8.08
N VAL A 356 -8.81 15.33 -8.69
CA VAL A 356 -9.69 14.21 -8.35
C VAL A 356 -9.36 13.72 -6.94
N VAL A 357 -10.39 13.59 -6.10
CA VAL A 357 -10.31 13.12 -4.72
C VAL A 357 -11.36 12.02 -4.45
N PRO A 358 -11.01 10.93 -3.74
CA PRO A 358 -11.97 9.97 -3.18
C PRO A 358 -12.60 10.59 -1.94
N ALA A 359 -13.81 11.15 -2.07
CA ALA A 359 -14.37 11.95 -0.99
C ALA A 359 -15.88 11.79 -0.82
N ARG A 360 -16.34 12.15 0.38
CA ARG A 360 -17.77 12.32 0.71
C ARG A 360 -18.11 13.81 0.65
N PRO A 361 -18.98 14.26 -0.27
CA PRO A 361 -19.35 15.67 -0.34
C PRO A 361 -20.18 16.12 0.88
N GLU A 362 -20.00 17.38 1.25
CA GLU A 362 -20.78 18.07 2.27
C GLU A 362 -21.23 19.45 1.75
N VAL A 363 -22.50 19.79 1.97
CA VAL A 363 -23.06 21.09 1.59
C VAL A 363 -23.92 21.62 2.74
N ARG A 364 -23.58 22.82 3.23
CA ARG A 364 -24.39 23.55 4.21
C ARG A 364 -25.40 24.40 3.48
N PHE A 365 -26.64 24.34 3.96
CA PHE A 365 -27.71 25.22 3.55
C PHE A 365 -28.14 26.09 4.73
N HIS A 366 -28.36 27.39 4.51
CA HIS A 366 -28.69 28.34 5.59
C HIS A 366 -30.20 28.56 5.71
N ALA A 367 -30.90 28.53 4.58
CA ALA A 367 -32.33 28.78 4.46
C ALA A 367 -33.00 27.75 3.54
N GLY A 368 -32.76 26.45 3.80
CA GLY A 368 -33.40 25.40 3.02
C GLY A 368 -34.92 25.40 3.17
N VAL A 369 -35.60 24.82 2.17
CA VAL A 369 -37.06 24.82 2.06
C VAL A 369 -37.56 23.38 2.11
N ALA A 370 -38.45 23.06 3.05
CA ALA A 370 -38.93 21.70 3.23
C ALA A 370 -39.49 21.08 1.94
N GLY A 371 -38.96 19.92 1.55
CA GLY A 371 -39.39 19.17 0.36
C GLY A 371 -38.72 19.62 -0.94
N HIS A 372 -37.98 20.74 -0.95
CA HIS A 372 -37.15 21.12 -2.08
C HIS A 372 -36.04 20.08 -2.30
N THR A 373 -35.86 19.63 -3.54
CA THR A 373 -34.87 18.61 -3.87
C THR A 373 -33.70 19.25 -4.62
N VAL A 374 -32.52 19.22 -4.02
CA VAL A 374 -31.27 19.66 -4.64
C VAL A 374 -30.59 18.44 -5.27
N PRO A 375 -30.49 18.34 -6.61
CA PRO A 375 -29.88 17.20 -7.28
C PRO A 375 -28.36 17.37 -7.37
N ILE A 376 -27.69 17.32 -6.21
CA ILE A 376 -26.23 17.43 -6.11
C ILE A 376 -25.58 16.34 -6.97
N ARG A 377 -24.58 16.70 -7.78
CA ARG A 377 -23.89 15.76 -8.67
C ARG A 377 -22.39 15.99 -8.66
N ALA A 378 -21.64 14.90 -8.72
CA ALA A 378 -20.19 14.93 -8.83
C ALA A 378 -19.72 14.52 -10.22
N GLY A 379 -18.45 14.82 -10.57
CA GLY A 379 -17.83 14.37 -11.81
C GLY A 379 -16.37 14.75 -11.96
N TYR A 380 -15.75 14.26 -13.04
CA TYR A 380 -14.33 14.50 -13.35
C TYR A 380 -14.09 15.76 -14.18
N THR A 381 -15.02 16.10 -15.07
CA THR A 381 -14.86 17.16 -16.07
C THR A 381 -16.08 18.08 -16.12
N LEU A 382 -15.91 19.21 -16.78
CA LEU A 382 -16.97 20.17 -17.05
C LEU A 382 -17.34 20.12 -18.54
N THR A 383 -18.60 20.40 -18.83
CA THR A 383 -19.09 20.71 -20.18
C THR A 383 -18.71 22.14 -20.58
N ASP A 384 -18.90 22.49 -21.86
CA ASP A 384 -18.64 23.84 -22.38
C ASP A 384 -19.51 24.93 -21.71
N THR A 385 -20.65 24.56 -21.12
CA THR A 385 -21.51 25.49 -20.37
C THR A 385 -21.05 25.67 -18.91
N GLY A 386 -19.97 25.00 -18.50
CA GLY A 386 -19.46 25.01 -17.13
C GLY A 386 -20.20 24.08 -16.17
N ARG A 387 -21.21 23.32 -16.62
CA ARG A 387 -21.89 22.26 -15.84
C ARG A 387 -21.01 21.03 -15.70
N VAL A 388 -21.22 20.21 -14.66
CA VAL A 388 -20.54 18.92 -14.54
C VAL A 388 -20.97 17.99 -15.67
N ALA A 389 -20.00 17.35 -16.33
CA ALA A 389 -20.31 16.38 -17.37
C ALA A 389 -20.87 15.10 -16.75
N THR A 390 -22.12 14.78 -17.11
CA THR A 390 -22.85 13.59 -16.60
C THR A 390 -22.86 12.43 -17.59
N SER A 391 -22.02 12.47 -18.62
CA SER A 391 -21.90 11.34 -19.56
C SER A 391 -21.44 10.12 -18.79
N THR A 392 -22.23 9.05 -18.83
CA THR A 392 -21.89 7.80 -18.16
C THR A 392 -20.59 7.21 -18.71
N LEU A 393 -20.19 7.48 -19.96
CA LEU A 393 -18.90 7.05 -20.49
C LEU A 393 -17.72 7.62 -19.69
N LEU A 394 -17.79 8.90 -19.29
CA LEU A 394 -16.73 9.57 -18.53
C LEU A 394 -16.65 9.11 -17.07
N SER A 395 -17.73 8.55 -16.54
CA SER A 395 -17.83 8.00 -15.18
C SER A 395 -17.87 6.47 -15.15
N GLN A 396 -17.44 5.82 -16.23
CA GLN A 396 -17.41 4.36 -16.37
C GLN A 396 -18.77 3.65 -16.19
N GLY A 397 -19.87 4.31 -16.51
CA GLY A 397 -21.23 3.83 -16.30
C GLY A 397 -21.82 4.24 -14.96
N THR A 398 -21.14 5.05 -14.15
CA THR A 398 -21.53 5.35 -12.77
C THR A 398 -22.40 6.61 -12.65
N ASP A 399 -23.57 6.48 -12.02
CA ASP A 399 -24.35 7.60 -11.52
C ASP A 399 -23.68 8.22 -10.28
N MET A 400 -23.14 9.42 -10.49
CA MET A 400 -22.41 10.20 -9.48
C MET A 400 -23.29 11.22 -8.75
N SER A 401 -24.60 11.00 -8.68
CA SER A 401 -25.54 11.88 -7.97
C SER A 401 -25.63 11.59 -6.47
N PHE A 402 -25.99 12.64 -5.73
CA PHE A 402 -26.30 12.64 -4.30
C PHE A 402 -27.55 13.49 -4.02
N PRO A 403 -28.75 13.06 -4.46
CA PRO A 403 -29.94 13.89 -4.32
C PRO A 403 -30.29 14.14 -2.85
N TYR A 404 -30.58 15.41 -2.52
CA TYR A 404 -30.87 15.85 -1.15
C TYR A 404 -32.22 16.56 -1.07
N ILE A 405 -33.13 16.05 -0.25
CA ILE A 405 -34.41 16.68 0.05
C ILE A 405 -34.26 17.49 1.33
N GLN A 406 -34.52 18.79 1.24
CA GLN A 406 -34.30 19.74 2.32
C GLN A 406 -35.43 19.69 3.37
N THR A 407 -35.09 20.13 4.59
CA THR A 407 -36.03 20.59 5.63
C THR A 407 -36.06 22.12 5.68
N ASP A 408 -36.89 22.73 6.54
CA ASP A 408 -36.91 24.19 6.71
C ASP A 408 -35.69 24.68 7.52
N GLY A 409 -35.06 25.75 7.04
CA GLY A 409 -33.98 26.45 7.74
C GLY A 409 -32.59 25.84 7.56
N ALA A 410 -31.71 26.10 8.53
CA ALA A 410 -30.30 25.74 8.46
C ALA A 410 -30.08 24.23 8.62
N GLN A 411 -29.30 23.63 7.72
CA GLN A 411 -29.05 22.19 7.66
C GLN A 411 -27.74 21.87 6.93
N GLU A 412 -27.31 20.61 6.97
CA GLU A 412 -26.11 20.15 6.27
C GLU A 412 -26.34 18.78 5.63
N PHE A 413 -26.20 18.74 4.30
CA PHE A 413 -26.03 17.50 3.57
C PHE A 413 -24.63 16.94 3.84
N ARG A 414 -24.54 15.65 4.15
CA ARG A 414 -23.29 14.93 4.42
C ARG A 414 -23.39 13.54 3.82
N ALA A 415 -22.63 13.27 2.76
CA ALA A 415 -22.64 11.94 2.15
C ALA A 415 -22.08 10.88 3.11
N PHE A 416 -22.64 9.67 3.06
CA PHE A 416 -22.16 8.50 3.81
C PHE A 416 -21.16 7.67 3.00
N THR A 417 -21.39 7.58 1.69
CA THR A 417 -20.53 6.87 0.74
C THR A 417 -19.64 7.86 0.00
N HIS A 418 -18.39 7.48 -0.27
CA HIS A 418 -17.45 8.30 -1.04
C HIS A 418 -17.55 7.99 -2.55
N LEU A 419 -17.13 8.93 -3.40
CA LEU A 419 -16.81 8.70 -4.81
C LEU A 419 -15.51 9.44 -5.16
N GLY A 420 -14.82 9.00 -6.21
CA GLY A 420 -13.73 9.75 -6.84
C GLY A 420 -14.29 10.87 -7.73
N PHE A 421 -14.05 12.13 -7.39
CA PHE A 421 -14.47 13.27 -8.22
C PHE A 421 -13.59 14.49 -8.05
N ARG A 422 -13.65 15.43 -9.01
CA ARG A 422 -13.00 16.75 -8.91
C ARG A 422 -14.01 17.87 -8.75
N TYR A 423 -15.16 17.75 -9.41
CA TYR A 423 -16.18 18.78 -9.43
C TYR A 423 -17.44 18.31 -8.70
N LEU A 424 -18.09 19.24 -8.00
CA LEU A 424 -19.38 19.04 -7.36
C LEU A 424 -20.32 20.17 -7.80
N GLU A 425 -21.36 19.86 -8.57
CA GLU A 425 -22.42 20.81 -8.90
C GLU A 425 -23.57 20.75 -7.89
N ILE A 426 -24.08 21.94 -7.55
CA ILE A 426 -25.21 22.16 -6.63
C ILE A 426 -26.28 22.92 -7.41
N PRO A 427 -26.94 22.26 -8.38
CA PRO A 427 -27.99 22.87 -9.19
C PRO A 427 -29.20 23.23 -8.34
N ASP A 428 -29.85 24.33 -8.67
CA ASP A 428 -31.10 24.77 -8.04
C ASP A 428 -31.02 24.77 -6.50
N ALA A 429 -29.95 25.37 -5.95
CA ALA A 429 -29.70 25.36 -4.51
C ALA A 429 -30.81 26.04 -3.67
N GLY A 430 -31.68 26.83 -4.29
CA GLY A 430 -32.72 27.63 -3.62
C GLY A 430 -32.20 28.85 -2.86
N GLU A 431 -30.87 28.99 -2.73
CA GLU A 431 -30.20 30.09 -2.03
C GLU A 431 -28.78 30.33 -2.57
N HIS A 432 -28.11 31.38 -2.07
CA HIS A 432 -26.72 31.64 -2.40
C HIS A 432 -25.78 30.70 -1.62
N ILE A 433 -24.97 29.92 -2.35
CA ILE A 433 -23.94 29.03 -1.79
C ILE A 433 -22.57 29.71 -1.81
N ALA A 434 -21.96 29.90 -0.65
CA ALA A 434 -20.60 30.42 -0.54
C ALA A 434 -19.57 29.28 -0.50
N ARG A 435 -18.29 29.61 -0.76
CA ARG A 435 -17.18 28.63 -0.77
C ARG A 435 -17.05 27.86 0.54
N HIS A 436 -17.34 28.50 1.67
CA HIS A 436 -17.25 27.87 3.00
C HIS A 436 -18.45 26.99 3.34
N ASP A 437 -19.49 26.98 2.51
CA ASP A 437 -20.66 26.10 2.64
C ASP A 437 -20.42 24.75 1.97
N VAL A 438 -19.40 24.64 1.11
CA VAL A 438 -19.07 23.41 0.39
C VAL A 438 -17.77 22.83 0.92
N SER A 439 -17.78 21.54 1.22
CA SER A 439 -16.59 20.77 1.53
C SER A 439 -16.68 19.34 1.02
N ALA A 440 -15.58 18.63 1.09
CA ALA A 440 -15.55 17.19 0.88
C ALA A 440 -14.65 16.56 1.93
N VAL A 441 -15.02 15.40 2.45
CA VAL A 441 -14.17 14.60 3.35
C VAL A 441 -13.43 13.58 2.50
N VAL A 442 -12.15 13.84 2.24
CA VAL A 442 -11.25 12.90 1.55
C VAL A 442 -11.03 11.69 2.44
N VAL A 443 -11.07 10.50 1.85
CA VAL A 443 -10.91 9.21 2.53
C VAL A 443 -9.78 8.42 1.87
N HIS A 444 -8.82 7.96 2.66
CA HIS A 444 -7.83 6.97 2.25
C HIS A 444 -7.33 6.21 3.49
N THR A 445 -6.66 5.07 3.32
CA THR A 445 -5.96 4.39 4.43
C THR A 445 -4.85 5.29 4.97
N ASP A 446 -4.74 5.38 6.29
CA ASP A 446 -3.67 6.12 6.95
C ASP A 446 -2.30 5.54 6.57
N VAL A 447 -1.29 6.41 6.52
CA VAL A 447 0.08 6.02 6.15
C VAL A 447 1.05 6.44 7.24
N PRO A 448 2.18 5.72 7.41
CA PRO A 448 3.12 6.01 8.49
C PRO A 448 3.55 7.49 8.55
N PRO A 449 3.47 8.15 9.72
CA PRO A 449 3.89 9.54 9.87
C PRO A 449 5.36 9.74 9.46
N GLY A 450 5.61 10.72 8.59
CA GLY A 450 6.96 11.00 8.09
C GLY A 450 7.46 10.01 7.04
N GLY A 451 6.61 9.08 6.58
CA GLY A 451 6.91 8.14 5.48
C GLY A 451 6.77 8.74 4.08
N LYS A 452 6.20 9.94 3.93
CA LYS A 452 6.04 10.59 2.63
C LYS A 452 7.41 10.87 1.97
N ALA A 453 7.63 10.25 0.82
CA ALA A 453 8.76 10.49 -0.06
C ALA A 453 8.72 11.91 -0.64
N THR A 454 9.88 12.39 -1.08
CA THR A 454 9.98 13.65 -1.84
C THR A 454 10.80 13.43 -3.09
N PHE A 455 10.46 14.17 -4.14
CA PHE A 455 11.19 14.20 -5.39
C PHE A 455 11.06 15.60 -5.99
N ALA A 456 12.18 16.12 -6.50
CA ALA A 456 12.24 17.35 -7.28
C ALA A 456 13.40 17.23 -8.27
N SER A 457 13.25 17.80 -9.45
CA SER A 457 14.23 17.62 -10.53
C SER A 457 14.42 18.86 -11.39
N SER A 458 15.31 18.75 -12.38
CA SER A 458 15.48 19.77 -13.42
C SER A 458 14.36 19.79 -14.46
N ASP A 459 13.39 18.85 -14.41
CA ASP A 459 12.27 18.77 -15.34
C ASP A 459 10.94 18.94 -14.59
N PRO A 460 10.26 20.10 -14.73
CA PRO A 460 9.02 20.36 -13.99
C PRO A 460 7.86 19.46 -14.42
N THR A 461 7.87 18.91 -15.64
CA THR A 461 6.85 17.96 -16.08
C THR A 461 7.02 16.64 -15.33
N LEU A 462 8.26 16.18 -15.14
CA LEU A 462 8.53 14.99 -14.35
C LEU A 462 8.06 15.15 -12.89
N ASP A 463 8.30 16.33 -12.29
CA ASP A 463 7.87 16.62 -10.92
C ASP A 463 6.33 16.60 -10.80
N ALA A 464 5.62 17.11 -11.81
CA ALA A 464 4.16 17.05 -11.86
C ALA A 464 3.62 15.63 -12.08
N VAL A 465 4.28 14.83 -12.94
CA VAL A 465 3.96 13.42 -13.17
C VAL A 465 4.17 12.60 -11.89
N TRP A 466 5.28 12.82 -11.19
CA TRP A 466 5.55 12.22 -9.89
C TRP A 466 4.42 12.49 -8.89
N GLU A 467 4.04 13.75 -8.70
CA GLU A 467 2.98 14.15 -7.77
C GLU A 467 1.62 13.56 -8.16
N MET A 468 1.29 13.49 -9.46
CA MET A 468 0.08 12.83 -9.93
C MET A 468 0.07 11.35 -9.58
N MET A 469 1.15 10.62 -9.88
CA MET A 469 1.23 9.18 -9.59
C MET A 469 1.18 8.91 -8.09
N ALA A 470 1.99 9.61 -7.29
CA ALA A 470 2.01 9.44 -5.84
C ALA A 470 0.64 9.74 -5.21
N ARG A 471 -0.06 10.78 -5.66
CA ARG A 471 -1.44 11.07 -5.20
C ARG A 471 -2.41 9.96 -5.60
N SER A 472 -2.32 9.50 -6.84
CA SER A 472 -3.19 8.46 -7.39
C SER A 472 -3.07 7.16 -6.59
N ALA A 473 -1.84 6.73 -6.28
CA ALA A 473 -1.59 5.56 -5.45
C ALA A 473 -2.28 5.66 -4.08
N LEU A 474 -2.07 6.76 -3.35
CA LEU A 474 -2.67 6.98 -2.03
C LEU A 474 -4.20 6.97 -2.09
N TYR A 475 -4.76 7.62 -3.12
CA TYR A 475 -6.21 7.75 -3.29
C TYR A 475 -6.88 6.50 -3.88
N SER A 476 -6.10 5.46 -4.17
CA SER A 476 -6.59 4.12 -4.51
C SER A 476 -6.49 3.14 -3.33
N VAL A 477 -6.30 3.61 -2.09
CA VAL A 477 -6.32 2.76 -0.88
C VAL A 477 -7.41 3.23 0.10
N GLN A 478 -8.43 2.41 0.34
CA GLN A 478 -9.52 2.64 1.30
C GLN A 478 -9.80 1.36 2.10
N GLU A 479 -8.92 1.04 3.04
CA GLU A 479 -8.76 -0.26 3.75
C GLU A 479 -8.37 -1.44 2.83
N ALA A 480 -8.71 -1.36 1.55
CA ALA A 480 -8.26 -2.24 0.48
C ALA A 480 -7.68 -1.41 -0.69
N PHE A 481 -6.84 -2.02 -1.53
CA PHE A 481 -6.33 -1.39 -2.74
C PHE A 481 -7.38 -1.44 -3.86
N VAL A 482 -8.17 -0.38 -4.01
CA VAL A 482 -9.21 -0.34 -5.02
C VAL A 482 -8.65 0.03 -6.39
N ASP A 483 -9.13 -0.65 -7.43
CA ASP A 483 -8.86 -0.32 -8.84
C ASP A 483 -9.21 1.15 -9.15
N THR A 484 -10.42 1.56 -8.76
CA THR A 484 -10.95 2.92 -8.85
C THR A 484 -11.79 3.27 -7.63
N PRO A 485 -11.67 4.50 -7.06
CA PRO A 485 -12.53 4.94 -5.95
C PRO A 485 -13.96 5.33 -6.39
N THR A 486 -14.39 4.93 -7.58
CA THR A 486 -15.67 5.37 -8.19
C THR A 486 -16.62 4.24 -8.54
N ARG A 487 -16.28 3.36 -9.51
CA ARG A 487 -17.21 2.35 -10.07
C ARG A 487 -17.26 1.06 -9.24
N GLU A 488 -16.24 0.22 -9.33
CA GLU A 488 -16.19 -1.12 -8.71
C GLU A 488 -15.78 -1.04 -7.25
N LYS A 489 -14.73 -0.26 -7.00
CA LYS A 489 -14.00 -0.24 -5.74
C LYS A 489 -13.53 -1.64 -5.34
N GLY A 490 -13.09 -2.41 -6.34
CA GLY A 490 -12.69 -3.80 -6.18
C GLY A 490 -11.19 -3.88 -5.92
N GLN A 491 -10.79 -4.73 -4.96
CA GLN A 491 -9.38 -5.04 -4.79
C GLN A 491 -8.93 -6.09 -5.80
N PHE A 492 -8.60 -5.61 -7.00
CA PHE A 492 -8.01 -6.45 -8.03
C PHE A 492 -6.55 -6.75 -7.69
N LEU A 493 -6.11 -7.99 -7.88
CA LEU A 493 -4.77 -8.42 -7.46
C LEU A 493 -3.66 -7.65 -8.21
N GLY A 494 -3.76 -7.52 -9.53
CA GLY A 494 -2.76 -6.78 -10.32
C GLY A 494 -2.70 -5.30 -9.94
N ASP A 495 -3.85 -4.67 -9.78
CA ASP A 495 -3.99 -3.29 -9.28
C ASP A 495 -3.38 -3.14 -7.89
N ALA A 496 -3.72 -4.04 -6.96
CA ALA A 496 -3.22 -4.04 -5.59
C ALA A 496 -1.69 -4.14 -5.54
N ALA A 497 -1.09 -5.01 -6.35
CA ALA A 497 0.37 -5.10 -6.45
C ALA A 497 0.98 -3.77 -6.96
N ASN A 498 0.48 -3.22 -8.06
CA ASN A 498 1.00 -1.98 -8.63
C ASN A 498 0.85 -0.78 -7.68
N ILE A 499 -0.31 -0.63 -7.04
CA ILE A 499 -0.59 0.44 -6.08
C ILE A 499 0.28 0.24 -4.83
N SER A 500 0.40 -0.99 -4.31
CA SER A 500 1.23 -1.32 -3.15
C SER A 500 2.71 -0.96 -3.38
N TYR A 501 3.26 -1.24 -4.55
CA TYR A 501 4.63 -0.81 -4.89
C TYR A 501 4.77 0.71 -4.80
N ALA A 502 3.80 1.44 -5.35
CA ALA A 502 3.80 2.90 -5.29
C ALA A 502 3.61 3.42 -3.86
N THR A 503 2.75 2.83 -3.03
CA THR A 503 2.50 3.31 -1.65
C THR A 503 3.64 2.97 -0.70
N MET A 504 4.28 1.80 -0.84
CA MET A 504 5.53 1.48 -0.15
C MET A 504 6.62 2.51 -0.51
N GLY A 505 6.82 2.79 -1.80
CA GLY A 505 7.86 3.73 -2.26
C GLY A 505 7.58 5.21 -1.98
N ALA A 506 6.32 5.66 -2.08
CA ALA A 506 5.94 7.07 -1.91
C ALA A 506 5.53 7.45 -0.49
N TYR A 507 5.10 6.50 0.35
CA TYR A 507 4.57 6.77 1.68
C TYR A 507 5.11 5.87 2.78
N GLY A 508 5.92 4.86 2.45
CA GLY A 508 6.35 3.85 3.41
C GLY A 508 5.20 2.99 3.95
N GLU A 509 4.05 2.98 3.26
CA GLU A 509 2.85 2.24 3.65
C GLU A 509 3.08 0.74 3.49
N ARG A 510 2.85 -0.03 4.55
CA ARG A 510 3.01 -1.51 4.55
C ARG A 510 1.86 -2.25 5.21
N ASP A 511 0.98 -1.55 5.92
CA ASP A 511 -0.12 -2.14 6.68
C ASP A 511 -1.21 -2.68 5.75
N ALA A 512 -1.68 -1.87 4.79
CA ALA A 512 -2.59 -2.32 3.75
C ALA A 512 -1.93 -3.36 2.85
N THR A 513 -0.64 -3.19 2.57
CA THR A 513 0.12 -4.17 1.77
C THR A 513 0.13 -5.56 2.42
N GLN A 514 0.52 -5.68 3.69
CA GLN A 514 0.54 -6.98 4.37
C GLN A 514 -0.87 -7.56 4.53
N GLN A 515 -1.87 -6.72 4.81
CA GLN A 515 -3.26 -7.14 4.91
C GLN A 515 -3.77 -7.73 3.59
N ALA A 516 -3.54 -7.02 2.47
CA ALA A 516 -3.99 -7.46 1.15
C ALA A 516 -3.28 -8.74 0.69
N ILE A 517 -1.98 -8.89 0.98
CA ILE A 517 -1.26 -10.15 0.72
C ILE A 517 -1.96 -11.31 1.45
N ARG A 518 -2.30 -11.15 2.74
CA ARG A 518 -3.01 -12.18 3.51
C ARG A 518 -4.43 -12.43 2.99
N GLU A 519 -5.13 -11.40 2.54
CA GLU A 519 -6.43 -11.54 1.88
C GLU A 519 -6.33 -12.41 0.62
N PHE A 520 -5.35 -12.18 -0.26
CA PHE A 520 -5.15 -13.03 -1.43
C PHE A 520 -4.68 -14.44 -1.07
N LEU A 521 -3.87 -14.64 -0.02
CA LEU A 521 -3.58 -15.98 0.50
C LEU A 521 -4.87 -16.71 0.95
N ARG A 522 -5.78 -16.01 1.63
CA ARG A 522 -7.09 -16.55 2.00
C ARG A 522 -7.94 -16.87 0.76
N SER A 523 -7.82 -16.10 -0.31
CA SER A 523 -8.45 -16.43 -1.60
C SER A 523 -7.96 -17.78 -2.16
N ALA A 524 -6.64 -18.03 -2.08
CA ALA A 524 -6.05 -19.30 -2.49
C ALA A 524 -6.59 -20.46 -1.64
N THR A 525 -6.63 -20.28 -0.33
CA THR A 525 -7.22 -21.27 0.58
C THR A 525 -8.71 -21.49 0.32
N ARG A 526 -9.48 -20.46 -0.04
CA ARG A 526 -10.93 -20.58 -0.29
C ARG A 526 -11.27 -21.35 -1.55
N TYR A 527 -10.59 -20.99 -2.63
CA TYR A 527 -11.05 -21.29 -3.98
C TYR A 527 -10.07 -22.16 -4.76
N TRP A 528 -8.78 -22.16 -4.40
CA TRP A 528 -7.68 -22.66 -5.22
C TRP A 528 -6.81 -23.70 -4.48
N ASN A 529 -7.39 -24.51 -3.60
CA ASN A 529 -6.65 -25.37 -2.67
C ASN A 529 -6.56 -26.87 -3.07
N THR A 530 -7.20 -27.28 -4.17
CA THR A 530 -7.26 -28.69 -4.61
C THR A 530 -6.69 -28.93 -6.01
N GLY A 531 -5.94 -30.02 -6.19
CA GLY A 531 -5.53 -30.50 -7.52
C GLY A 531 -4.83 -29.42 -8.36
N ASP A 532 -5.24 -29.32 -9.63
CA ASP A 532 -4.66 -28.40 -10.62
C ASP A 532 -4.99 -26.92 -10.40
N ASP A 533 -5.91 -26.60 -9.47
CA ASP A 533 -6.27 -25.24 -9.11
C ASP A 533 -5.20 -24.54 -8.26
N ARG A 534 -4.31 -25.30 -7.61
CA ARG A 534 -3.25 -24.75 -6.75
C ARG A 534 -2.29 -23.84 -7.51
N GLY A 535 -1.85 -22.77 -6.85
CA GLY A 535 -0.96 -21.76 -7.44
C GLY A 535 -1.70 -20.63 -8.16
N ARG A 536 -2.99 -20.47 -7.88
CA ARG A 536 -3.86 -19.41 -8.41
C ARG A 536 -4.51 -18.64 -7.27
N TYR A 537 -4.94 -17.43 -7.59
CA TYR A 537 -5.56 -16.51 -6.66
C TYR A 537 -6.79 -15.90 -7.31
N ASN A 538 -7.75 -15.45 -6.50
CA ASN A 538 -8.85 -14.70 -7.07
C ASN A 538 -8.34 -13.38 -7.68
N ALA A 539 -8.90 -12.99 -8.82
CA ALA A 539 -8.57 -11.75 -9.51
C ALA A 539 -9.04 -10.53 -8.71
N VAL A 540 -10.13 -10.65 -7.95
CA VAL A 540 -10.64 -9.68 -6.99
C VAL A 540 -10.88 -10.41 -5.68
N TYR A 541 -10.34 -9.91 -4.57
CA TYR A 541 -10.61 -10.51 -3.27
C TYR A 541 -10.57 -9.48 -2.14
N PRO A 542 -11.55 -9.52 -1.21
CA PRO A 542 -12.75 -10.37 -1.22
C PRO A 542 -13.73 -9.97 -2.34
N ASN A 543 -14.70 -10.83 -2.70
CA ASN A 543 -15.55 -10.56 -3.88
C ASN A 543 -16.95 -11.19 -3.86
N GLY A 544 -17.93 -10.55 -4.50
CA GLY A 544 -19.28 -11.07 -4.67
C GLY A 544 -19.42 -12.09 -5.81
N ASP A 545 -18.51 -12.09 -6.78
CA ASP A 545 -18.63 -12.91 -8.01
C ASP A 545 -18.11 -14.35 -7.85
N GLY A 546 -17.56 -14.69 -6.68
CA GLY A 546 -17.02 -16.01 -6.38
C GLY A 546 -15.65 -16.29 -7.00
N LYS A 547 -15.44 -17.54 -7.46
CA LYS A 547 -14.15 -18.05 -7.94
C LYS A 547 -13.82 -17.53 -9.34
N ARG A 548 -12.80 -16.68 -9.46
CA ARG A 548 -12.33 -16.11 -10.74
C ARG A 548 -10.87 -15.72 -10.61
N ASP A 549 -10.00 -16.15 -11.51
CA ASP A 549 -8.58 -15.75 -11.58
C ASP A 549 -8.26 -14.99 -12.87
N ILE A 550 -7.11 -14.32 -12.88
CA ILE A 550 -6.41 -13.84 -14.08
C ILE A 550 -5.00 -14.42 -13.99
N PRO A 551 -4.52 -15.20 -14.98
CA PRO A 551 -3.21 -15.85 -14.90
C PRO A 551 -2.05 -14.90 -14.62
N ASP A 552 -1.94 -13.77 -15.32
CA ASP A 552 -0.88 -12.77 -15.11
C ASP A 552 -0.88 -12.27 -13.65
N TYR A 553 -2.05 -12.06 -13.06
CA TYR A 553 -2.18 -11.60 -11.68
C TYR A 553 -1.69 -12.67 -10.69
N SER A 554 -1.98 -13.94 -10.96
CA SER A 554 -1.43 -15.02 -10.12
C SER A 554 0.10 -15.09 -10.18
N LEU A 555 0.70 -14.82 -11.34
CA LEU A 555 2.16 -14.72 -11.46
C LEU A 555 2.71 -13.48 -10.75
N MET A 556 2.03 -12.33 -10.87
CA MET A 556 2.42 -11.08 -10.20
C MET A 556 2.45 -11.19 -8.67
N PHE A 557 1.59 -12.03 -8.07
CA PHE A 557 1.54 -12.22 -6.62
C PHE A 557 2.90 -12.66 -6.03
N VAL A 558 3.68 -13.43 -6.79
CA VAL A 558 5.00 -13.93 -6.35
C VAL A 558 6.02 -12.79 -6.23
N ASP A 559 6.10 -11.92 -7.24
CA ASP A 559 6.93 -10.70 -7.20
C ASP A 559 6.46 -9.76 -6.08
N TRP A 560 5.14 -9.65 -5.87
CA TRP A 560 4.59 -8.77 -4.85
C TRP A 560 5.02 -9.16 -3.43
N VAL A 561 4.87 -10.44 -3.09
CA VAL A 561 5.34 -11.00 -1.81
C VAL A 561 6.84 -10.80 -1.63
N TRP A 562 7.62 -11.03 -2.69
CA TRP A 562 9.08 -10.89 -2.65
C TRP A 562 9.53 -9.44 -2.46
N ARG A 563 8.93 -8.48 -3.17
CA ARG A 563 9.25 -7.06 -3.00
C ARG A 563 8.83 -6.53 -1.64
N TYR A 564 7.66 -6.95 -1.12
CA TYR A 564 7.31 -6.65 0.26
C TYR A 564 8.39 -7.15 1.23
N TRP A 565 8.88 -8.39 1.07
CA TRP A 565 9.96 -8.90 1.91
C TRP A 565 11.28 -8.14 1.73
N LEU A 566 11.65 -7.74 0.51
CA LEU A 566 12.85 -6.93 0.27
C LEU A 566 12.76 -5.57 0.98
N GLU A 567 11.61 -4.91 0.91
CA GLU A 567 11.40 -3.61 1.54
C GLU A 567 11.32 -3.68 3.06
N THR A 568 10.68 -4.72 3.62
CA THR A 568 10.37 -4.82 5.06
C THR A 568 11.33 -5.70 5.85
N GLY A 569 11.87 -6.74 5.22
CA GLY A 569 12.57 -7.83 5.91
C GLY A 569 11.63 -8.74 6.72
N ASP A 570 10.31 -8.66 6.53
CA ASP A 570 9.33 -9.48 7.26
C ASP A 570 9.40 -10.94 6.82
N ARG A 571 10.28 -11.69 7.49
CA ARG A 571 10.47 -13.12 7.28
C ARG A 571 9.21 -13.92 7.65
N THR A 572 8.36 -13.43 8.55
CA THR A 572 7.16 -14.15 8.98
C THR A 572 6.14 -14.20 7.85
N LEU A 573 5.81 -13.06 7.22
CA LEU A 573 4.88 -13.07 6.10
C LEU A 573 5.44 -13.81 4.88
N LEU A 574 6.76 -13.72 4.62
CA LEU A 574 7.39 -14.53 3.58
C LEU A 574 7.21 -16.03 3.85
N ALA A 575 7.38 -16.48 5.11
CA ALA A 575 7.20 -17.87 5.49
C ALA A 575 5.73 -18.32 5.40
N GLU A 576 4.78 -17.44 5.75
CA GLU A 576 3.34 -17.66 5.62
C GLU A 576 2.94 -17.85 4.15
N ALA A 577 3.45 -16.99 3.26
CA ALA A 577 3.14 -17.00 1.83
C ALA A 577 3.86 -18.12 1.05
N TYR A 578 5.01 -18.61 1.56
CA TYR A 578 5.88 -19.55 0.84
C TYR A 578 5.16 -20.77 0.23
N PRO A 579 4.28 -21.48 0.96
CA PRO A 579 3.56 -22.62 0.38
C PRO A 579 2.73 -22.25 -0.84
N ALA A 580 2.07 -21.08 -0.84
CA ALA A 580 1.22 -20.64 -1.94
C ALA A 580 2.04 -20.18 -3.16
N ILE A 581 3.13 -19.43 -2.95
CA ILE A 581 4.00 -19.01 -4.07
C ILE A 581 4.76 -20.19 -4.68
N ARG A 582 5.12 -21.20 -3.86
CA ARG A 582 5.66 -22.47 -4.35
C ARG A 582 4.65 -23.21 -5.24
N ASP A 583 3.39 -23.28 -4.80
CA ASP A 583 2.32 -23.87 -5.61
C ASP A 583 2.10 -23.08 -6.93
N THR A 584 2.41 -21.78 -6.96
CA THR A 584 2.40 -20.95 -8.18
C THR A 584 3.56 -21.30 -9.13
N ALA A 585 4.76 -21.57 -8.61
CA ALA A 585 5.84 -22.14 -9.42
C ALA A 585 5.44 -23.50 -10.02
N ASP A 586 4.80 -24.37 -9.23
CA ASP A 586 4.31 -25.65 -9.73
C ASP A 586 3.19 -25.47 -10.78
N TYR A 587 2.35 -24.43 -10.64
CA TYR A 587 1.35 -24.06 -11.65
C TYR A 587 1.99 -23.71 -12.99
N VAL A 588 3.09 -22.95 -12.99
CA VAL A 588 3.89 -22.68 -14.19
C VAL A 588 4.44 -24.00 -14.77
N LEU A 589 5.08 -24.83 -13.95
CA LEU A 589 5.73 -26.07 -14.41
C LEU A 589 4.76 -27.08 -15.02
N ARG A 590 3.54 -27.22 -14.47
CA ARG A 590 2.52 -28.14 -15.00
C ARG A 590 2.06 -27.79 -16.43
N HIS A 591 2.28 -26.54 -16.86
CA HIS A 591 1.89 -26.04 -18.18
C HIS A 591 3.05 -25.95 -19.16
N ILE A 592 4.18 -26.60 -18.86
CA ILE A 592 5.31 -26.75 -19.80
C ILE A 592 5.21 -28.16 -20.43
N PRO A 593 4.87 -28.27 -21.72
CA PRO A 593 4.78 -29.56 -22.38
C PRO A 593 6.18 -30.15 -22.59
N ALA A 594 6.30 -31.46 -22.40
CA ALA A 594 7.56 -32.18 -22.58
C ALA A 594 7.92 -32.44 -24.06
N THR A 595 6.94 -32.43 -24.95
CA THR A 595 7.10 -32.75 -26.38
C THR A 595 6.28 -31.82 -27.26
N GLY A 596 6.53 -31.86 -28.57
CA GLY A 596 5.81 -31.04 -29.55
C GLY A 596 6.46 -29.68 -29.83
N PRO A 597 5.82 -28.86 -30.70
CA PRO A 597 6.43 -27.62 -31.20
C PRO A 597 6.74 -26.60 -30.10
N THR A 598 5.85 -26.50 -29.11
CA THR A 598 5.97 -25.59 -27.95
C THR A 598 6.75 -26.17 -26.77
N ALA A 599 7.35 -27.37 -26.89
CA ALA A 599 8.04 -28.04 -25.78
C ALA A 599 9.04 -27.12 -25.06
N GLY A 600 9.03 -27.13 -23.73
CA GLY A 600 9.91 -26.29 -22.91
C GLY A 600 9.44 -24.84 -22.71
N LEU A 601 8.32 -24.43 -23.31
CA LEU A 601 7.66 -23.14 -23.04
C LEU A 601 6.37 -23.36 -22.25
N VAL A 602 6.00 -22.41 -21.40
CA VAL A 602 4.67 -22.35 -20.78
C VAL A 602 3.63 -22.12 -21.88
N THR A 603 2.65 -23.02 -21.98
CA THR A 603 1.55 -22.94 -22.95
C THR A 603 0.20 -22.99 -22.28
N GLU A 604 -0.73 -22.16 -22.76
CA GLU A 604 -2.14 -22.21 -22.34
C GLU A 604 -2.28 -22.29 -20.81
N LEU A 605 -1.52 -21.45 -20.09
CA LEU A 605 -1.46 -21.43 -18.63
C LEU A 605 -2.89 -21.35 -18.07
N ALA A 606 -3.41 -22.47 -17.58
CA ALA A 606 -4.85 -22.64 -17.43
C ALA A 606 -5.41 -21.67 -16.38
N GLY A 607 -6.39 -20.86 -16.74
CA GLY A 607 -6.95 -19.84 -15.86
C GLY A 607 -7.65 -18.74 -16.65
N GLY A 608 -8.45 -17.95 -15.94
CA GLY A 608 -9.29 -16.92 -16.54
C GLY A 608 -10.41 -17.48 -17.43
N SER A 609 -11.23 -16.56 -17.93
CA SER A 609 -12.34 -16.86 -18.84
C SER A 609 -12.55 -15.68 -19.80
N GLY A 610 -13.23 -15.92 -20.92
CA GLY A 610 -13.48 -14.89 -21.93
C GLY A 610 -12.18 -14.17 -22.37
N ALA A 611 -12.16 -12.85 -22.23
CA ALA A 611 -11.02 -11.99 -22.59
C ALA A 611 -9.77 -12.18 -21.69
N TYR A 612 -9.91 -12.90 -20.57
CA TYR A 612 -8.86 -13.18 -19.59
C TYR A 612 -8.23 -14.58 -19.72
N ARG A 613 -8.76 -15.40 -20.63
CA ARG A 613 -8.34 -16.80 -20.79
C ARG A 613 -6.86 -16.87 -21.20
N TYR A 614 -6.07 -17.62 -20.42
CA TYR A 614 -4.62 -17.77 -20.58
C TYR A 614 -3.81 -16.49 -20.37
N GLY A 615 -4.41 -15.52 -19.69
CA GLY A 615 -3.79 -14.25 -19.37
C GLY A 615 -4.23 -13.10 -20.29
N ILE A 616 -3.93 -11.89 -19.85
CA ILE A 616 -4.37 -10.64 -20.48
C ILE A 616 -3.28 -9.91 -21.22
N VAL A 617 -2.01 -10.12 -20.84
CA VAL A 617 -0.83 -9.37 -21.31
C VAL A 617 -0.89 -7.89 -20.92
N ASP A 618 -1.93 -7.19 -21.36
CA ASP A 618 -2.23 -5.82 -20.99
C ASP A 618 -3.75 -5.57 -20.98
N TRP A 619 -4.16 -4.53 -20.27
CA TRP A 619 -5.55 -4.12 -20.15
C TRP A 619 -5.69 -2.59 -20.09
N PRO A 620 -6.75 -2.01 -20.72
CA PRO A 620 -7.74 -2.66 -21.59
C PRO A 620 -7.15 -3.10 -22.94
N GLU A 621 -7.95 -3.74 -23.80
CA GLU A 621 -7.50 -4.29 -25.08
C GLU A 621 -6.66 -3.33 -25.96
N PRO A 622 -6.97 -2.02 -26.07
CA PRO A 622 -6.12 -1.08 -26.80
C PRO A 622 -4.68 -0.99 -26.26
N GLY A 623 -4.50 -1.22 -24.95
CA GLY A 623 -3.20 -1.25 -24.29
C GLY A 623 -2.29 -2.40 -24.72
N ARG A 624 -2.81 -3.37 -25.49
CA ARG A 624 -2.04 -4.49 -26.04
C ARG A 624 -1.27 -4.11 -27.31
N PHE A 625 -1.62 -3.00 -27.96
CA PHE A 625 -0.97 -2.53 -29.19
C PHE A 625 -0.83 -3.62 -30.27
N GLY A 626 -1.90 -4.40 -30.47
CA GLY A 626 -1.92 -5.47 -31.47
C GLY A 626 -1.20 -6.76 -31.07
N TYR A 627 -0.86 -6.95 -29.78
CA TYR A 627 -0.26 -8.18 -29.28
C TYR A 627 -1.02 -9.43 -29.76
N ASP A 628 -0.30 -10.44 -30.25
CA ASP A 628 -0.88 -11.69 -30.73
C ASP A 628 -1.39 -12.57 -29.57
N MET A 629 -2.65 -12.35 -29.20
CA MET A 629 -3.35 -13.13 -28.18
C MET A 629 -3.67 -14.58 -28.64
N GLY A 630 -3.46 -14.91 -29.92
CA GLY A 630 -3.65 -16.25 -30.48
C GLY A 630 -2.48 -17.20 -30.26
N ALA A 631 -1.32 -16.69 -29.81
CA ALA A 631 -0.17 -17.53 -29.47
C ALA A 631 -0.49 -18.49 -28.30
N ALA A 632 -0.09 -19.76 -28.46
CA ALA A 632 -0.25 -20.77 -27.41
C ALA A 632 0.82 -20.60 -26.31
N ALA A 633 2.06 -20.29 -26.70
CA ALA A 633 3.16 -19.94 -25.81
C ALA A 633 3.43 -18.43 -25.89
N ARG A 634 2.79 -17.62 -25.03
CA ARG A 634 2.97 -16.16 -25.02
C ARG A 634 4.29 -15.77 -24.36
N THR A 635 5.05 -14.88 -25.00
CA THR A 635 6.37 -14.45 -24.49
C THR A 635 6.29 -13.81 -23.11
N THR A 636 5.30 -12.95 -22.85
CA THR A 636 5.14 -12.29 -21.55
C THR A 636 4.89 -13.27 -20.41
N ILE A 637 3.97 -14.23 -20.60
CA ILE A 637 3.69 -15.31 -19.64
C ILE A 637 4.93 -16.16 -19.39
N ASN A 638 5.70 -16.48 -20.43
CA ASN A 638 6.93 -17.26 -20.29
C ASN A 638 8.01 -16.48 -19.53
N ALA A 639 8.18 -15.19 -19.79
CA ALA A 639 9.13 -14.33 -19.07
C ALA A 639 8.75 -14.18 -17.59
N GLN A 640 7.46 -14.00 -17.29
CA GLN A 640 6.95 -14.02 -15.90
C GLN A 640 7.12 -15.40 -15.26
N GLY A 641 6.97 -16.49 -16.01
CA GLY A 641 7.25 -17.85 -15.53
C GLY A 641 8.70 -18.03 -15.08
N VAL A 642 9.66 -17.45 -15.82
CA VAL A 642 11.07 -17.42 -15.39
C VAL A 642 11.23 -16.64 -14.09
N ASP A 643 10.57 -15.49 -13.97
CA ASP A 643 10.59 -14.67 -12.76
C ASP A 643 10.04 -15.42 -11.54
N VAL A 644 8.85 -16.04 -11.67
CA VAL A 644 8.23 -16.86 -10.62
C VAL A 644 9.20 -17.94 -10.13
N LEU A 645 9.80 -18.70 -11.05
CA LEU A 645 10.72 -19.78 -10.68
C LEU A 645 11.97 -19.25 -9.94
N ARG A 646 12.55 -18.14 -10.42
CA ARG A 646 13.71 -17.50 -9.75
C ARG A 646 13.35 -16.94 -8.39
N THR A 647 12.23 -16.23 -8.30
CA THR A 647 11.77 -15.57 -7.07
C THR A 647 11.40 -16.60 -6.00
N VAL A 648 10.77 -17.72 -6.37
CA VAL A 648 10.53 -18.83 -5.43
C VAL A 648 11.84 -19.46 -4.97
N ALA A 649 12.84 -19.63 -5.85
CA ALA A 649 14.17 -20.10 -5.45
C ALA A 649 14.85 -19.14 -4.45
N GLU A 650 14.73 -17.83 -4.67
CA GLU A 650 15.26 -16.82 -3.74
C GLU A 650 14.52 -16.81 -2.40
N ALA A 651 13.19 -16.90 -2.41
CA ALA A 651 12.38 -17.06 -1.19
C ALA A 651 12.77 -18.33 -0.43
N ALA A 652 13.01 -19.43 -1.15
CA ALA A 652 13.47 -20.69 -0.58
C ALA A 652 14.85 -20.54 0.09
N ARG A 653 15.80 -19.83 -0.55
CA ARG A 653 17.10 -19.50 0.06
C ARG A 653 16.93 -18.64 1.31
N ALA A 654 16.14 -17.58 1.23
CA ALA A 654 15.87 -16.68 2.35
C ALA A 654 15.31 -17.46 3.56
N LEU A 655 14.40 -18.41 3.32
CA LEU A 655 13.79 -19.22 4.36
C LEU A 655 14.62 -20.42 4.83
N GLY A 656 15.78 -20.69 4.21
CA GLY A 656 16.64 -21.82 4.56
C GLY A 656 16.07 -23.18 4.14
N ARG A 657 15.37 -23.22 3.01
CA ARG A 657 14.81 -24.45 2.41
C ARG A 657 15.91 -25.36 1.84
N PRO A 658 15.63 -26.66 1.63
CA PRO A 658 16.63 -27.60 1.12
C PRO A 658 17.29 -27.17 -0.19
N ALA A 659 18.61 -27.35 -0.30
CA ALA A 659 19.39 -26.98 -1.49
C ALA A 659 18.88 -27.63 -2.79
N ALA A 660 18.31 -28.85 -2.70
CA ALA A 660 17.73 -29.54 -3.86
C ALA A 660 16.44 -28.86 -4.38
N GLU A 661 15.62 -28.28 -3.49
CA GLU A 661 14.42 -27.52 -3.86
C GLU A 661 14.83 -26.25 -4.64
N ILE A 662 15.81 -25.52 -4.10
CA ILE A 662 16.39 -24.31 -4.72
C ILE A 662 16.98 -24.62 -6.10
N ALA A 663 17.86 -25.64 -6.18
CA ALA A 663 18.50 -26.04 -7.43
C ALA A 663 17.49 -26.54 -8.48
N GLY A 664 16.38 -27.16 -8.05
CA GLY A 664 15.30 -27.56 -8.94
C GLY A 664 14.66 -26.35 -9.62
N TYR A 665 14.26 -25.33 -8.86
CA TYR A 665 13.66 -24.12 -9.42
C TYR A 665 14.66 -23.31 -10.28
N ASP A 666 15.92 -23.19 -9.86
CA ASP A 666 16.97 -22.57 -10.67
C ASP A 666 17.16 -23.27 -12.03
N GLY A 667 17.19 -24.61 -12.01
CA GLY A 667 17.33 -25.42 -13.22
C GLY A 667 16.16 -25.24 -14.17
N HIS A 668 14.92 -25.23 -13.65
CA HIS A 668 13.73 -24.97 -14.47
C HIS A 668 13.72 -23.54 -15.04
N ALA A 669 14.10 -22.54 -14.26
CA ALA A 669 14.19 -21.16 -14.73
C ALA A 669 15.23 -21.01 -15.86
N ALA A 670 16.38 -21.67 -15.73
CA ALA A 670 17.41 -21.70 -16.76
C ALA A 670 16.91 -22.38 -18.04
N ALA A 671 16.29 -23.56 -17.94
CA ALA A 671 15.74 -24.29 -19.07
C ALA A 671 14.65 -23.49 -19.81
N LEU A 672 13.76 -22.82 -19.06
CA LEU A 672 12.73 -21.97 -19.65
C LEU A 672 13.34 -20.72 -20.33
N THR A 673 14.35 -20.11 -19.71
CA THR A 673 15.12 -18.99 -20.32
C THR A 673 15.76 -19.42 -21.65
N GLU A 674 16.37 -20.60 -21.70
CA GLU A 674 16.95 -21.15 -22.92
C GLU A 674 15.88 -21.40 -24.00
N ALA A 675 14.74 -21.99 -23.62
CA ALA A 675 13.64 -22.24 -24.54
C ALA A 675 13.05 -20.94 -25.13
N ILE A 676 12.87 -19.89 -24.31
CA ILE A 676 12.42 -18.57 -24.78
C ILE A 676 13.42 -18.00 -25.79
N ASN A 677 14.71 -17.99 -25.44
CA ASN A 677 15.76 -17.47 -26.33
C ASN A 677 15.92 -18.27 -27.62
N ALA A 678 15.64 -19.58 -27.60
CA ALA A 678 15.75 -20.43 -28.77
C ALA A 678 14.54 -20.32 -29.72
N LYS A 679 13.33 -20.09 -29.18
CA LYS A 679 12.08 -20.23 -29.95
C LYS A 679 11.30 -18.94 -30.16
N LEU A 680 11.42 -17.97 -29.25
CA LEU A 680 10.64 -16.73 -29.25
C LEU A 680 11.47 -15.52 -29.66
N ARG A 681 12.75 -15.71 -29.95
CA ARG A 681 13.70 -14.66 -30.28
C ARG A 681 14.05 -14.69 -31.77
N ARG A 682 13.97 -13.53 -32.42
CA ARG A 682 14.34 -13.33 -33.82
C ARG A 682 15.87 -13.23 -33.99
N PRO A 683 16.39 -13.37 -35.23
CA PRO A 683 17.82 -13.20 -35.50
C PRO A 683 18.39 -11.81 -35.18
N ASP A 684 17.56 -10.76 -35.24
CA ASP A 684 17.91 -9.39 -34.83
C ASP A 684 17.84 -9.17 -33.31
N GLY A 685 17.48 -10.22 -32.56
CA GLY A 685 17.44 -10.27 -31.12
C GLY A 685 16.11 -9.88 -30.49
N VAL A 686 15.18 -9.29 -31.26
CA VAL A 686 13.84 -8.87 -30.80
C VAL A 686 12.97 -10.10 -30.51
N TYR A 687 12.09 -10.02 -29.53
CA TYR A 687 11.19 -11.12 -29.18
C TYR A 687 9.85 -10.98 -29.88
N VAL A 688 9.35 -12.07 -30.48
CA VAL A 688 7.97 -12.14 -30.99
C VAL A 688 6.99 -12.31 -29.83
N ASP A 689 5.69 -12.11 -30.09
CA ASP A 689 4.64 -12.23 -29.05
C ASP A 689 4.39 -13.65 -28.57
N GLY A 690 4.78 -14.64 -29.35
CA GLY A 690 4.73 -16.02 -28.92
C GLY A 690 4.88 -17.01 -30.05
N LEU A 691 4.59 -18.26 -29.71
CA LEU A 691 4.59 -19.40 -30.62
C LEU A 691 3.17 -19.97 -30.70
N SER A 692 2.70 -20.25 -31.92
CA SER A 692 1.44 -20.97 -32.12
C SER A 692 1.55 -22.42 -31.63
N ALA A 693 0.40 -23.09 -31.45
CA ALA A 693 0.37 -24.51 -31.10
C ALA A 693 1.07 -25.42 -32.14
N THR A 694 1.20 -24.96 -33.39
CA THR A 694 1.87 -25.70 -34.48
C THR A 694 3.36 -25.37 -34.61
N GLY A 695 3.88 -24.43 -33.81
CA GLY A 695 5.30 -24.05 -33.86
C GLY A 695 5.63 -22.85 -34.74
N GLU A 696 4.62 -22.12 -35.22
CA GLU A 696 4.84 -20.92 -36.03
C GLU A 696 5.04 -19.71 -35.11
N PRO A 697 6.14 -18.95 -35.24
CA PRO A 697 6.34 -17.71 -34.50
C PRO A 697 5.28 -16.66 -34.89
N SER A 698 4.85 -15.86 -33.92
CA SER A 698 3.97 -14.72 -34.22
C SER A 698 4.62 -13.77 -35.22
N ALA A 699 3.81 -13.27 -36.17
CA ALA A 699 4.24 -12.24 -37.10
C ALA A 699 4.42 -10.87 -36.41
N HIS A 700 3.82 -10.69 -35.23
CA HIS A 700 3.95 -9.49 -34.42
C HIS A 700 5.08 -9.63 -33.38
N ALA A 701 5.83 -8.55 -33.20
CA ALA A 701 6.88 -8.42 -32.21
C ALA A 701 6.66 -7.09 -31.48
N GLY A 702 5.77 -7.14 -30.48
CA GLY A 702 5.35 -5.98 -29.71
C GLY A 702 6.37 -5.54 -28.66
N GLN A 703 6.14 -4.35 -28.11
CA GLN A 703 6.99 -3.77 -27.07
C GLN A 703 7.00 -4.66 -25.80
N HIS A 704 5.85 -5.22 -25.40
CA HIS A 704 5.69 -6.11 -24.25
C HIS A 704 6.66 -7.29 -24.27
N SER A 705 6.76 -7.97 -25.40
CA SER A 705 7.57 -9.19 -25.55
C SER A 705 9.04 -8.93 -25.26
N THR A 706 9.57 -7.84 -25.82
CA THR A 706 10.98 -7.48 -25.66
C THR A 706 11.24 -6.80 -24.31
N SER A 707 10.33 -5.95 -23.80
CA SER A 707 10.50 -5.32 -22.49
C SER A 707 10.47 -6.36 -21.37
N TYR A 708 9.53 -7.31 -21.38
CA TYR A 708 9.44 -8.37 -20.38
C TYR A 708 10.67 -9.29 -20.41
N ALA A 709 11.17 -9.62 -21.61
CA ALA A 709 12.39 -10.42 -21.73
C ALA A 709 13.60 -9.73 -21.08
N ILE A 710 13.72 -8.40 -21.18
CA ILE A 710 14.77 -7.65 -20.48
C ILE A 710 14.50 -7.58 -18.97
N ALA A 711 13.31 -7.11 -18.57
CA ALA A 711 12.97 -6.81 -17.18
C ALA A 711 12.98 -8.05 -16.26
N HIS A 712 12.67 -9.23 -16.81
CA HIS A 712 12.76 -10.51 -16.09
C HIS A 712 14.10 -11.24 -16.32
N GLY A 713 15.09 -10.59 -16.95
CA GLY A 713 16.44 -11.14 -17.13
C GLY A 713 16.50 -12.39 -18.00
N VAL A 714 15.67 -12.47 -19.03
CA VAL A 714 15.69 -13.52 -20.07
C VAL A 714 16.62 -13.12 -21.21
N ALA A 715 16.62 -11.84 -21.58
CA ALA A 715 17.42 -11.31 -22.66
C ALA A 715 18.93 -11.37 -22.35
N PRO A 716 19.78 -11.80 -23.31
CA PRO A 716 21.22 -11.81 -23.10
C PRO A 716 21.76 -10.40 -22.85
N ARG A 717 22.63 -10.27 -21.84
CA ARG A 717 23.21 -8.96 -21.44
C ARG A 717 23.91 -8.22 -22.58
N ALA A 718 24.51 -8.95 -23.52
CA ALA A 718 25.21 -8.37 -24.67
C ALA A 718 24.27 -7.62 -25.63
N ASP A 719 22.99 -7.96 -25.64
CA ASP A 719 22.02 -7.45 -26.61
C ASP A 719 21.18 -6.29 -26.06
N LEU A 720 21.25 -6.05 -24.74
CA LEU A 720 20.47 -5.00 -24.06
C LEU A 720 20.60 -3.61 -24.71
N PRO A 721 21.80 -3.12 -25.09
CA PRO A 721 21.91 -1.80 -25.71
C PRO A 721 21.11 -1.67 -27.02
N ALA A 722 21.14 -2.72 -27.86
CA ALA A 722 20.42 -2.73 -29.13
C ALA A 722 18.91 -2.85 -28.92
N LEU A 723 18.48 -3.75 -28.02
CA LEU A 723 17.07 -3.95 -27.69
C LEU A 723 16.47 -2.71 -27.03
N ALA A 724 17.18 -2.05 -26.11
CA ALA A 724 16.71 -0.81 -25.50
C ALA A 724 16.68 0.35 -26.50
N GLY A 725 17.60 0.38 -27.47
CA GLY A 725 17.53 1.28 -28.62
C GLY A 725 16.26 1.09 -29.44
N HIS A 726 15.89 -0.16 -29.73
CA HIS A 726 14.65 -0.52 -30.41
C HIS A 726 13.40 -0.15 -29.59
N LEU A 727 13.35 -0.54 -28.31
CA LEU A 727 12.23 -0.20 -27.42
C LEU A 727 12.02 1.32 -27.33
N ALA A 728 13.12 2.09 -27.17
CA ALA A 728 13.05 3.53 -27.09
C ALA A 728 12.54 4.18 -28.38
N SER A 729 12.86 3.64 -29.57
CA SER A 729 12.42 4.23 -30.84
C SER A 729 10.93 4.06 -31.11
N MET A 730 10.26 3.12 -30.43
CA MET A 730 8.82 2.88 -30.57
C MET A 730 7.94 3.89 -29.81
N GLY A 731 8.51 4.67 -28.88
CA GLY A 731 7.72 5.49 -27.95
C GLY A 731 6.96 4.64 -26.92
N MET A 732 5.88 5.17 -26.36
CA MET A 732 5.02 4.42 -25.45
C MET A 732 4.05 3.52 -26.23
N LYS A 733 4.24 2.20 -26.13
CA LYS A 733 3.39 1.16 -26.73
C LYS A 733 3.15 0.02 -25.72
N GLN A 734 2.98 0.39 -24.45
CA GLN A 734 2.47 -0.44 -23.36
C GLN A 734 1.39 0.35 -22.60
N GLY A 735 0.33 -0.32 -22.14
CA GLY A 735 -0.75 0.30 -21.36
C GLY A 735 -0.31 0.70 -19.96
N PRO A 736 -1.09 1.52 -19.24
CA PRO A 736 -0.71 2.01 -17.91
C PRO A 736 -0.44 0.90 -16.89
N MET A 737 -1.12 -0.25 -17.01
CA MET A 737 -0.92 -1.42 -16.14
C MET A 737 0.50 -1.99 -16.24
N THR A 738 1.10 -2.01 -17.44
CA THR A 738 2.38 -2.69 -17.71
C THR A 738 3.52 -1.76 -18.08
N ALA A 739 3.28 -0.46 -18.25
CA ALA A 739 4.28 0.50 -18.69
C ALA A 739 5.54 0.53 -17.80
N HIS A 740 5.41 0.21 -16.51
CA HIS A 740 6.55 0.08 -15.62
C HIS A 740 7.55 -1.01 -16.08
N TRP A 741 7.11 -2.09 -16.75
CA TRP A 741 8.02 -3.10 -17.29
C TRP A 741 8.86 -2.56 -18.45
N LEU A 742 8.30 -1.66 -19.28
CA LEU A 742 9.07 -0.91 -20.27
C LEU A 742 10.10 -0.01 -19.59
N LEU A 743 9.69 0.74 -18.56
CA LEU A 743 10.60 1.63 -17.83
C LEU A 743 11.74 0.84 -17.18
N ARG A 744 11.43 -0.26 -16.50
CA ARG A 744 12.41 -1.18 -15.91
C ARG A 744 13.34 -1.78 -16.96
N ALA A 745 12.82 -2.24 -18.10
CA ALA A 745 13.64 -2.77 -19.19
C ALA A 745 14.66 -1.75 -19.72
N LEU A 746 14.23 -0.49 -19.88
CA LEU A 746 15.11 0.60 -20.29
C LEU A 746 16.13 0.95 -19.19
N ALA A 747 15.72 0.93 -17.92
CA ALA A 747 16.61 1.17 -16.79
C ALA A 747 17.69 0.08 -16.65
N ASP A 748 17.31 -1.20 -16.73
CA ASP A 748 18.21 -2.35 -16.68
C ASP A 748 19.21 -2.38 -17.85
N ALA A 749 18.85 -1.74 -18.97
CA ALA A 749 19.72 -1.52 -20.12
C ALA A 749 20.51 -0.19 -20.09
N ASP A 750 20.54 0.52 -18.95
CA ASP A 750 21.23 1.81 -18.73
C ASP A 750 20.78 2.91 -19.71
N ARG A 751 19.46 3.01 -19.98
CA ARG A 751 18.81 4.05 -20.81
C ARG A 751 17.89 5.01 -20.02
N PRO A 752 18.40 5.72 -18.99
CA PRO A 752 17.59 6.64 -18.19
C PRO A 752 17.07 7.85 -19.00
N ASP A 753 17.71 8.19 -20.12
CA ASP A 753 17.23 9.20 -21.07
C ASP A 753 15.91 8.79 -21.74
N ALA A 754 15.76 7.51 -22.08
CA ALA A 754 14.53 6.99 -22.66
C ALA A 754 13.41 6.93 -21.62
N VAL A 755 13.73 6.52 -20.38
CA VAL A 755 12.79 6.55 -19.24
C VAL A 755 12.26 7.96 -19.00
N LEU A 756 13.17 8.94 -18.88
CA LEU A 756 12.78 10.35 -18.72
C LEU A 756 11.85 10.82 -19.85
N ARG A 757 12.19 10.52 -21.10
CA ARG A 757 11.37 10.93 -22.26
C ARG A 757 9.97 10.31 -22.25
N LEU A 758 9.84 9.02 -21.92
CA LEU A 758 8.53 8.35 -21.83
C LEU A 758 7.65 8.93 -20.72
N LEU A 759 8.25 9.42 -19.63
CA LEU A 759 7.52 10.05 -18.53
C LEU A 759 7.11 11.49 -18.84
N THR A 760 7.85 12.21 -19.70
CA THR A 760 7.75 13.67 -19.85
C THR A 760 7.25 14.14 -21.21
N ASN A 761 7.17 13.27 -22.22
CA ASN A 761 6.69 13.64 -23.54
C ASN A 761 5.17 13.75 -23.58
N ALA A 762 4.64 14.96 -23.74
CA ALA A 762 3.21 15.22 -23.84
C ALA A 762 2.63 14.92 -25.25
N ASP A 763 3.48 14.70 -26.25
CA ASP A 763 3.06 14.40 -27.64
C ASP A 763 2.99 12.89 -27.94
N ASP A 764 3.22 12.03 -26.93
CA ASP A 764 3.10 10.57 -27.02
C ASP A 764 2.22 10.07 -25.87
N LEU A 765 1.74 8.83 -25.95
CA LEU A 765 0.96 8.24 -24.86
C LEU A 765 1.79 8.22 -23.57
N GLY A 766 1.17 8.56 -22.44
CA GLY A 766 1.85 8.52 -21.15
C GLY A 766 1.31 9.51 -20.14
N TRP A 767 2.00 9.61 -19.01
CA TRP A 767 1.58 10.46 -17.89
C TRP A 767 1.61 11.96 -18.20
N ALA A 768 2.58 12.42 -18.99
CA ALA A 768 2.66 13.83 -19.38
C ALA A 768 1.50 14.23 -20.32
N ASP A 769 1.05 13.32 -21.19
CA ASP A 769 -0.13 13.52 -22.02
C ASP A 769 -1.42 13.61 -21.17
N ILE A 770 -1.57 12.73 -20.16
CA ILE A 770 -2.67 12.86 -19.17
C ILE A 770 -2.68 14.26 -18.54
N LEU A 771 -1.52 14.77 -18.12
CA LEU A 771 -1.41 16.13 -17.56
C LEU A 771 -1.74 17.22 -18.58
N ALA A 772 -1.29 17.08 -19.84
CA ALA A 772 -1.57 18.01 -20.91
C ALA A 772 -3.08 18.09 -21.23
N GLN A 773 -3.80 16.98 -21.06
CA GLN A 773 -5.25 16.91 -21.16
C GLN A 773 -5.99 17.41 -19.90
N GLY A 774 -5.28 17.87 -18.88
CA GLY A 774 -5.84 18.39 -17.62
C GLY A 774 -6.20 17.30 -16.61
N GLY A 775 -5.76 16.07 -16.83
CA GLY A 775 -5.87 14.96 -15.88
C GLY A 775 -5.10 15.25 -14.59
N THR A 776 -5.59 14.71 -13.48
CA THR A 776 -5.01 14.93 -12.14
C THR A 776 -4.89 13.63 -11.33
N PHE A 777 -5.15 12.51 -11.98
CA PHE A 777 -5.07 11.15 -11.48
C PHE A 777 -4.59 10.29 -12.66
N THR A 778 -3.94 9.16 -12.39
CA THR A 778 -3.67 8.16 -13.41
C THR A 778 -4.97 7.58 -13.98
N TRP A 779 -4.95 7.19 -15.25
CA TRP A 779 -6.12 6.66 -15.96
C TRP A 779 -5.99 5.15 -16.21
N GLU A 780 -7.13 4.49 -16.46
CA GLU A 780 -7.18 3.07 -16.81
C GLU A 780 -6.49 2.81 -18.16
N ALA A 781 -6.73 3.69 -19.13
CA ALA A 781 -6.07 3.71 -20.43
C ALA A 781 -5.41 5.08 -20.68
N TRP A 782 -4.48 5.15 -21.63
CA TRP A 782 -3.84 6.42 -22.00
C TRP A 782 -4.80 7.40 -22.67
N THR A 783 -5.79 6.90 -23.41
CA THR A 783 -6.77 7.70 -24.15
C THR A 783 -8.17 7.49 -23.59
N LEU A 784 -8.99 8.55 -23.62
CA LEU A 784 -10.41 8.49 -23.31
C LEU A 784 -11.21 8.46 -24.63
N ASP A 785 -10.99 7.41 -25.43
CA ASP A 785 -11.54 7.34 -26.78
C ASP A 785 -13.08 7.42 -26.79
N PRO A 786 -13.70 8.10 -27.77
CA PRO A 786 -15.16 8.19 -27.86
C PRO A 786 -15.83 6.81 -27.85
N GLY A 787 -16.72 6.59 -26.89
CA GLY A 787 -17.42 5.31 -26.70
C GLY A 787 -16.74 4.34 -25.74
N SER A 788 -15.53 4.65 -25.25
CA SER A 788 -14.91 3.92 -24.15
C SER A 788 -15.48 4.37 -22.80
N ASN A 789 -15.38 3.50 -21.79
CA ASN A 789 -15.83 3.74 -20.42
C ASN A 789 -14.66 3.66 -19.43
N PHE A 790 -13.46 4.08 -19.85
CA PHE A 790 -12.23 3.95 -19.08
C PHE A 790 -12.17 4.89 -17.87
N SER A 791 -11.66 4.40 -16.74
CA SER A 791 -11.53 5.17 -15.50
C SER A 791 -10.57 6.35 -15.66
N GLN A 792 -11.01 7.53 -15.22
CA GLN A 792 -10.16 8.71 -15.03
C GLN A 792 -9.52 8.78 -13.63
N SER A 793 -9.68 7.73 -12.82
CA SER A 793 -9.13 7.65 -11.46
C SER A 793 -8.71 6.21 -11.15
N HIS A 794 -7.73 5.69 -11.90
CA HIS A 794 -7.30 4.30 -11.81
C HIS A 794 -5.89 4.19 -11.24
N GLY A 795 -5.68 3.36 -10.21
CA GLY A 795 -4.45 3.37 -9.43
C GLY A 795 -3.23 2.69 -10.07
N TRP A 796 -3.42 1.72 -10.98
CA TRP A 796 -2.33 0.86 -11.46
C TRP A 796 -1.18 1.58 -12.17
N GLY A 797 -1.44 2.77 -12.71
CA GLY A 797 -0.45 3.56 -13.45
C GLY A 797 0.51 4.28 -12.52
N ALA A 798 0.28 4.20 -11.21
CA ALA A 798 1.09 4.89 -10.21
C ALA A 798 2.40 4.18 -9.87
N GLN A 799 2.56 2.90 -10.21
CA GLN A 799 3.77 2.14 -9.91
C GLN A 799 5.06 2.83 -10.38
N ALA A 800 5.00 3.59 -11.49
CA ALA A 800 6.17 4.27 -12.04
C ALA A 800 6.81 5.33 -11.12
N VAL A 801 6.19 5.63 -9.97
CA VAL A 801 6.88 6.25 -8.82
C VAL A 801 8.17 5.49 -8.50
N VAL A 802 8.13 4.17 -8.40
CA VAL A 802 9.33 3.36 -8.08
C VAL A 802 10.38 3.53 -9.18
N ASP A 803 9.98 3.50 -10.44
CA ASP A 803 10.89 3.69 -11.58
C ASP A 803 11.59 5.06 -11.55
N VAL A 804 10.88 6.12 -11.16
CA VAL A 804 11.47 7.46 -10.96
C VAL A 804 12.48 7.46 -9.82
N GLN A 805 12.18 6.82 -8.67
CA GLN A 805 13.11 6.73 -7.55
C GLN A 805 14.37 5.94 -7.90
N GLU A 806 14.20 4.77 -8.51
CA GLU A 806 15.32 3.86 -8.77
C GLU A 806 16.18 4.31 -9.95
N THR A 807 15.57 4.89 -10.99
CA THR A 807 16.26 5.24 -12.24
C THR A 807 16.70 6.70 -12.30
N LEU A 808 15.82 7.62 -11.90
CA LEU A 808 16.04 9.05 -12.12
C LEU A 808 16.58 9.75 -10.86
N LEU A 809 16.07 9.44 -9.68
CA LEU A 809 16.73 9.84 -8.43
C LEU A 809 17.99 8.99 -8.20
N GLY A 810 17.87 7.67 -8.39
CA GLY A 810 18.97 6.71 -8.32
C GLY A 810 19.10 6.01 -6.97
N VAL A 811 18.01 5.72 -6.26
CA VAL A 811 18.04 5.01 -4.96
C VAL A 811 17.17 3.75 -5.06
N ARG A 812 17.75 2.59 -4.74
CA ARG A 812 17.03 1.30 -4.72
C ARG A 812 17.42 0.45 -3.51
N THR A 813 16.48 -0.35 -3.03
CA THR A 813 16.72 -1.38 -2.00
C THR A 813 17.53 -2.52 -2.59
N ALA A 814 18.62 -2.92 -1.93
CA ALA A 814 19.55 -3.95 -2.42
C ALA A 814 19.68 -5.16 -1.48
N ALA A 815 19.11 -5.09 -0.27
CA ALA A 815 19.02 -6.21 0.67
C ALA A 815 17.76 -6.07 1.55
N PRO A 816 17.27 -7.18 2.13
CA PRO A 816 16.01 -7.19 2.88
C PRO A 816 15.94 -6.18 4.02
N GLY A 817 14.79 -5.54 4.17
CA GLY A 817 14.56 -4.46 5.13
C GLY A 817 15.45 -3.25 4.86
N ALA A 818 15.89 -3.03 3.63
CA ALA A 818 16.84 -1.99 3.24
C ALA A 818 18.15 -1.96 4.06
N ALA A 819 18.63 -3.12 4.54
CA ALA A 819 19.93 -3.21 5.24
C ALA A 819 21.10 -2.73 4.37
N ARG A 820 20.92 -2.85 3.04
CA ARG A 820 21.79 -2.28 2.03
C ARG A 820 20.95 -1.59 0.96
N ILE A 821 21.44 -0.45 0.49
CA ILE A 821 20.89 0.27 -0.65
C ILE A 821 21.94 0.42 -1.76
N ASP A 822 21.48 0.58 -2.98
CA ASP A 822 22.30 1.03 -4.11
C ASP A 822 21.92 2.49 -4.42
N VAL A 823 22.95 3.32 -4.61
CA VAL A 823 22.82 4.74 -5.01
C VAL A 823 23.49 4.91 -6.37
N VAL A 824 22.69 4.94 -7.44
CA VAL A 824 23.13 4.93 -8.84
C VAL A 824 22.46 6.08 -9.61
N PRO A 825 22.87 7.34 -9.40
CA PRO A 825 22.39 8.45 -10.21
C PRO A 825 22.62 8.24 -11.72
N PRO A 826 21.71 8.72 -12.58
CA PRO A 826 21.76 8.45 -14.02
C PRO A 826 22.95 9.15 -14.71
N ALA A 827 23.54 8.48 -15.69
CA ALA A 827 24.69 9.00 -16.45
C ALA A 827 24.33 10.15 -17.40
N VAL A 828 23.08 10.18 -17.88
CA VAL A 828 22.53 11.15 -18.85
C VAL A 828 21.09 11.55 -18.44
N GLY A 829 20.45 12.45 -19.18
CA GLY A 829 19.10 12.93 -18.89
C GLY A 829 19.11 14.15 -17.97
N LEU A 830 18.50 14.03 -16.78
CA LEU A 830 18.34 15.13 -15.83
C LEU A 830 19.67 15.85 -15.48
N HIS A 831 19.56 17.17 -15.26
CA HIS A 831 20.67 18.01 -14.79
C HIS A 831 20.82 17.98 -13.28
N HIS A 832 19.73 17.84 -12.53
CA HIS A 832 19.74 17.60 -11.09
C HIS A 832 18.48 16.84 -10.66
N ALA A 833 18.58 16.12 -9.56
CA ALA A 833 17.46 15.58 -8.83
C ALA A 833 17.76 15.55 -7.32
N SER A 834 16.74 15.74 -6.51
CA SER A 834 16.82 15.67 -5.06
C SER A 834 15.57 15.00 -4.51
N GLY A 835 15.72 14.20 -3.46
CA GLY A 835 14.58 13.50 -2.88
C GLY A 835 14.88 12.77 -1.57
N VAL A 836 13.81 12.24 -1.01
CA VAL A 836 13.82 11.39 0.19
C VAL A 836 13.06 10.12 -0.15
N VAL A 837 13.72 8.97 0.02
CA VAL A 837 13.11 7.64 -0.15
C VAL A 837 12.88 7.02 1.22
N PRO A 838 11.63 6.72 1.62
CA PRO A 838 11.35 5.99 2.85
C PRO A 838 11.84 4.55 2.72
N THR A 839 12.47 4.01 3.76
CA THR A 839 12.86 2.59 3.84
C THR A 839 12.51 2.04 5.22
N GLN A 840 12.52 0.72 5.42
CA GLN A 840 12.24 0.11 6.73
C GLN A 840 13.22 0.59 7.81
N ARG A 841 14.45 0.93 7.41
CA ARG A 841 15.51 1.40 8.31
C ARG A 841 15.61 2.91 8.39
N GLY A 842 14.64 3.64 7.82
CA GLY A 842 14.55 5.09 7.87
C GLY A 842 14.79 5.76 6.51
N PRO A 843 14.62 7.08 6.43
CA PRO A 843 14.69 7.80 5.17
C PRO A 843 16.12 7.90 4.63
N VAL A 844 16.30 7.59 3.35
CA VAL A 844 17.51 7.89 2.59
C VAL A 844 17.31 9.22 1.88
N ARG A 845 18.24 10.17 2.05
CA ARG A 845 18.20 11.47 1.34
C ARG A 845 19.29 11.53 0.30
N LEU A 846 18.95 11.97 -0.89
CA LEU A 846 19.88 12.13 -1.99
C LEU A 846 19.64 13.46 -2.69
N ASP A 847 20.71 14.21 -2.92
CA ASP A 847 20.76 15.37 -3.80
C ASP A 847 21.93 15.18 -4.76
N TRP A 848 21.70 15.30 -6.06
CA TRP A 848 22.79 15.33 -7.00
C TRP A 848 22.59 16.36 -8.11
N ARG A 849 23.71 16.90 -8.59
CA ARG A 849 23.76 17.88 -9.69
C ARG A 849 24.89 17.58 -10.65
N ARG A 850 24.57 17.59 -11.94
CA ARG A 850 25.54 17.43 -13.02
C ARG A 850 26.38 18.70 -13.21
N THR A 851 27.67 18.50 -13.42
CA THR A 851 28.66 19.52 -13.72
C THR A 851 29.44 19.14 -14.97
N GLY A 852 30.29 20.02 -15.49
CA GLY A 852 31.17 19.69 -16.61
C GLY A 852 32.26 18.64 -16.30
N SER A 853 32.41 18.19 -15.05
CA SER A 853 33.42 17.21 -14.64
C SER A 853 32.85 15.92 -14.02
N GLY A 854 31.53 15.76 -13.95
CA GLY A 854 30.85 14.65 -13.27
C GLY A 854 29.68 15.14 -12.41
N LEU A 855 29.29 14.37 -11.39
CA LEU A 855 28.20 14.73 -10.47
C LEU A 855 28.71 15.29 -9.13
N ASN A 856 28.10 16.37 -8.62
CA ASN A 856 28.14 16.66 -7.20
C ASN A 856 27.01 15.89 -6.54
N VAL A 857 27.30 15.09 -5.52
CA VAL A 857 26.30 14.25 -4.83
C VAL A 857 26.39 14.46 -3.32
N ASP A 858 25.27 14.68 -2.66
CA ASP A 858 25.14 14.68 -1.21
C ASP A 858 24.12 13.60 -0.79
N LEU A 859 24.55 12.72 0.10
CA LEU A 859 23.84 11.50 0.48
C LEU A 859 23.77 11.41 2.01
N ASP A 860 22.59 11.12 2.55
CA ASP A 860 22.35 10.84 3.97
C ASP A 860 21.72 9.46 4.12
N VAL A 861 22.48 8.54 4.72
CA VAL A 861 22.08 7.12 4.92
C VAL A 861 21.71 6.92 6.39
N PRO A 862 20.57 6.28 6.71
CA PRO A 862 20.19 6.04 8.11
C PRO A 862 21.18 5.11 8.82
N VAL A 863 21.21 5.18 10.16
CA VAL A 863 22.02 4.29 11.00
C VAL A 863 21.67 2.84 10.72
N ASN A 864 22.68 1.96 10.78
CA ASN A 864 22.50 0.52 10.56
C ASN A 864 22.12 0.15 9.11
N VAL A 865 22.50 1.01 8.16
CA VAL A 865 22.40 0.79 6.70
C VAL A 865 23.75 1.05 6.03
N THR A 866 24.04 0.26 5.01
CA THR A 866 25.18 0.48 4.11
C THR A 866 24.70 0.84 2.71
N ALA A 867 25.47 1.65 1.99
CA ALA A 867 25.16 2.05 0.63
C ALA A 867 26.31 1.71 -0.32
N ARG A 868 25.98 1.12 -1.47
CA ARG A 868 26.88 1.05 -2.61
C ARG A 868 26.57 2.22 -3.54
N VAL A 869 27.52 3.13 -3.72
CA VAL A 869 27.36 4.33 -4.54
C VAL A 869 28.11 4.14 -5.86
N ALA A 870 27.45 4.28 -7.01
CA ALA A 870 28.05 4.08 -8.33
C ALA A 870 27.83 5.28 -9.25
N LEU A 871 28.85 6.15 -9.34
CA LEU A 871 28.75 7.46 -10.02
C LEU A 871 29.36 7.43 -11.43
N PRO A 872 28.71 8.01 -12.45
CA PRO A 872 29.23 8.02 -13.83
C PRO A 872 30.56 8.75 -13.93
N VAL A 873 31.56 8.15 -14.58
CA VAL A 873 32.90 8.72 -14.75
C VAL A 873 32.98 9.54 -16.04
N THR A 874 33.44 10.79 -15.93
CA THR A 874 33.86 11.59 -17.09
C THR A 874 35.33 11.33 -17.42
N ALA A 875 35.70 11.32 -18.69
CA ALA A 875 37.08 11.08 -19.13
C ALA A 875 38.08 12.01 -18.40
N GLY A 876 39.15 11.42 -17.84
CA GLY A 876 40.17 12.14 -17.07
C GLY A 876 39.73 12.62 -15.68
N LYS A 877 38.51 12.27 -15.25
CA LYS A 877 37.94 12.61 -13.94
C LYS A 877 37.71 11.36 -13.09
N SER A 878 37.50 11.57 -11.80
CA SER A 878 37.00 10.59 -10.84
C SER A 878 36.34 11.38 -9.69
N TYR A 879 36.09 10.74 -8.56
CA TYR A 879 35.40 11.34 -7.42
C TYR A 879 36.27 11.30 -6.18
N ARG A 880 36.20 12.37 -5.40
CA ARG A 880 36.68 12.41 -4.01
C ARG A 880 35.46 12.36 -3.09
N SER A 881 35.46 11.44 -2.14
CA SER A 881 34.48 11.43 -1.06
C SER A 881 34.77 12.56 -0.06
N ALA A 882 33.70 13.12 0.48
CA ALA A 882 33.69 14.22 1.44
C ALA A 882 32.62 13.95 2.50
N GLY A 883 32.64 14.72 3.58
CA GLY A 883 31.68 14.57 4.68
C GLY A 883 32.14 13.60 5.77
N PRO A 884 31.34 13.48 6.85
CA PRO A 884 31.72 12.72 8.03
C PRO A 884 31.76 11.20 7.79
N SER A 885 30.88 10.65 6.95
CA SER A 885 30.90 9.22 6.61
C SER A 885 31.95 8.92 5.56
N LYS A 886 32.95 8.12 5.96
CA LYS A 886 34.04 7.70 5.08
C LYS A 886 33.52 6.70 4.07
N ALA A 887 33.78 6.98 2.80
CA ALA A 887 33.47 6.07 1.71
C ALA A 887 34.75 5.36 1.23
N THR A 888 34.67 4.03 1.08
CA THR A 888 35.73 3.18 0.54
C THR A 888 35.57 3.07 -0.97
N PHE A 889 36.58 3.48 -1.74
CA PHE A 889 36.57 3.35 -3.19
C PHE A 889 36.89 1.90 -3.61
N LEU A 890 36.00 1.29 -4.39
CA LEU A 890 36.10 -0.10 -4.85
C LEU A 890 36.64 -0.23 -6.28
N GLY A 891 36.81 0.90 -6.98
CA GLY A 891 37.32 0.93 -8.36
C GLY A 891 36.32 1.46 -9.37
N ILE A 892 36.72 1.48 -10.64
CA ILE A 892 35.85 1.82 -11.76
C ILE A 892 35.28 0.52 -12.35
N GLN A 893 33.96 0.44 -12.43
CA GLN A 893 33.23 -0.70 -12.97
C GLN A 893 32.19 -0.18 -13.95
N ASN A 894 32.21 -0.68 -15.19
CA ASN A 894 31.25 -0.30 -16.24
C ASN A 894 31.10 1.23 -16.39
N GLY A 895 32.23 1.95 -16.44
CA GLY A 895 32.25 3.41 -16.57
C GLY A 895 31.78 4.18 -15.33
N ARG A 896 31.60 3.52 -14.18
CA ARG A 896 31.17 4.15 -12.92
C ARG A 896 32.22 3.98 -11.82
N ALA A 897 32.47 5.04 -11.06
CA ALA A 897 33.28 5.01 -9.86
C ALA A 897 32.43 4.45 -8.72
N VAL A 898 32.85 3.31 -8.16
CA VAL A 898 32.08 2.57 -7.16
C VAL A 898 32.66 2.80 -5.77
N PHE A 899 31.80 3.11 -4.81
CA PHE A 899 32.13 3.29 -3.41
C PHE A 899 31.22 2.45 -2.52
N GLU A 900 31.71 2.10 -1.34
CA GLU A 900 30.92 1.60 -0.22
C GLU A 900 30.96 2.63 0.92
N VAL A 901 29.80 2.96 1.48
CA VAL A 901 29.69 3.94 2.55
C VAL A 901 28.69 3.46 3.60
N GLY A 902 29.01 3.69 4.88
CA GLY A 902 28.08 3.42 5.98
C GLY A 902 27.10 4.56 6.20
N SER A 903 26.39 4.50 7.32
CA SER A 903 25.41 5.52 7.72
C SER A 903 25.99 6.94 7.88
N GLY A 904 25.09 7.92 7.91
CA GLY A 904 25.40 9.34 8.04
C GLY A 904 25.63 10.03 6.71
N ARG A 905 26.02 11.30 6.80
CA ARG A 905 26.21 12.16 5.64
C ARG A 905 27.53 11.87 4.92
N SER A 906 27.45 11.72 3.61
CA SER A 906 28.58 11.65 2.70
C SER A 906 28.33 12.56 1.50
N GLY A 907 29.42 13.03 0.89
CA GLY A 907 29.38 13.80 -0.34
C GLY A 907 30.38 13.25 -1.33
N PHE A 908 30.09 13.36 -2.62
CA PHE A 908 31.00 12.99 -3.69
C PHE A 908 31.17 14.18 -4.61
N ARG A 909 32.42 14.53 -4.90
CA ARG A 909 32.77 15.70 -5.73
C ARG A 909 33.71 15.27 -6.84
N PRO A 910 33.49 15.70 -8.10
CA PRO A 910 34.37 15.35 -9.19
C PRO A 910 35.75 16.00 -9.03
N VAL A 911 36.81 15.25 -9.33
CA VAL A 911 38.21 15.67 -9.28
C VAL A 911 38.97 15.13 -10.50
N SER A 912 40.14 15.68 -10.79
CA SER A 912 41.05 15.09 -11.80
C SER A 912 41.48 13.69 -11.36
N ALA A 913 41.63 12.75 -12.30
CA ALA A 913 41.96 11.35 -12.00
C ALA A 913 43.26 11.18 -11.18
N SER A 914 44.26 12.05 -11.37
CA SER A 914 45.51 12.06 -10.58
C SER A 914 45.33 12.55 -9.13
N ALA A 915 44.24 13.26 -8.85
CA ALA A 915 43.87 13.76 -7.52
C ALA A 915 42.82 12.88 -6.83
N ALA A 916 42.38 11.81 -7.48
CA ALA A 916 41.50 10.80 -6.92
C ALA A 916 42.33 9.88 -6.01
N GLN A 917 42.49 10.29 -4.76
CA GLN A 917 43.19 9.48 -3.77
C GLN A 917 42.27 8.41 -3.17
N PRO A 918 42.83 7.24 -2.80
CA PRO A 918 42.67 6.70 -1.48
C PRO A 918 43.60 7.46 -0.50
N ARG A 919 43.03 8.03 0.55
CA ARG A 919 43.72 8.27 1.83
C ARG A 919 42.79 7.84 2.96
#